data_AF-A0D851-F1
#
_entry.id   AF-A0D851-F1
#
_cell.length_a   1.000
_cell.length_b   1.000
_cell.length_c   1.000
_cell.angle_alpha   90.00
_cell.angle_beta   90.00
_cell.angle_gamma   90.00
#
_symmetry.space_group_name_H-M   'P 1'
#
loop_
_entity.id
_entity.type
_entity.pdbx_description
1 polymer ?
#
loop_
_entity_poly.entity_id
_entity_poly.type
_entity_poly.pdbx_seq_one_letter_code
_entity_poly.pdbx_strand_id
1 'polypeptide(L)'
;MLLFIFLNIISISSQSIKIGEKCQCSQLLIQNDCQKISSCYWDNQLMQCKTSIDVYSQKYLLENINEMKENRAYSFYCNQMTQEQCRKESSCIWFKEQCTHFTGCSAYMRETHEECQRLSRLCVSDSEMCVSIDNCSTYKNSYSCQYDKQGKYCNWDKVKRQCESAWQCDQLPQVLKTHQECQSQLDNCTTKKGGGCIALTYQCYDLMQEESCHTNSGKNKDCFWNGNKCLERTCDNASNTLRSDEECKQFLAECTTKQGGGCVQRSKCQDAQVEEACVVNQYGEGCVWNGGKCMDNLCENAPPTYTTYEQCQSIHKICITNGNGCITNYGCEFALSEQYCYKDGEDNECLWRDNHCRRKQCQQAGDTYLGHEQCESFMFLCTGNIDSRGCVEKTCQNAPLKFSTNQECESYLPNNQCITKKGGGCRKNVVCVYIDTEEACKIDSLGSTCFWNYQENKCQKVTACQSILNQKDCIKDNNNEACDWISSNKCVQKTCDTAPLQLISEKQCQEYFKPLNGTVCTSKLNGGCKNKSSCQNQQTQESCNVDNQGNQCFWNDTLKLCKLKECNDIQSNSFQECFSFNKNCTIGLNGRCVPLRQCNEIGNKYECIFGQDGPCLWIDNYSTNGGKCFQYNSCSSIKWKTDRECKLISNYCTTNGYECVPITKCQETNISGGCVTGIEGMCIQSVTALGALEQPKCQIFLHCSQAYYVTHQECQRANPQCTTNGITGCRSLTSCDYYVEEGCHFNNAGIERNERNQVISTGNCVWDSQYNICRNEDCKDMKFKTREECQGALQSCTSDGQKCISKMMCADYHNEELCNYAQGMEGSCIWKQQRCQQKTCSDIISQCEEVDNCISDGIKCIPKRNCSEYKNQVSCNSIGLDGLCYWDSTINQCHLMSGCSSANHDQIACQQANDRCYWQPKTHNEPSQCKEHTCSSFESQSGECSHYLTWDWQSYNICRFVSFKCMNFDVKSLTEHTCLLYSLELYKWNPISSACTECDTGETNQDPNRSPIPQGQGIAEILVSKILSTIIIIAQMIV
;
A
#
# COMPACT_ATOMS: atom_id res chain seq x y z
N MET A 1 -27.10 31.31 -42.51
CA MET A 1 -27.35 31.93 -41.19
C MET A 1 -26.78 30.96 -40.17
N LEU A 2 -25.63 31.32 -39.57
CA LEU A 2 -24.96 30.67 -38.41
C LEU A 2 -24.52 29.20 -38.65
N LEU A 3 -23.26 28.84 -38.93
CA LEU A 3 -21.92 29.32 -38.51
C LEU A 3 -21.64 29.13 -37.00
N PHE A 4 -20.62 28.29 -36.77
CA PHE A 4 -19.72 28.14 -35.62
C PHE A 4 -19.88 26.99 -34.61
N ILE A 5 -18.69 26.54 -34.18
CA ILE A 5 -18.27 25.75 -33.01
C ILE A 5 -18.44 24.21 -33.17
N PHE A 6 -17.43 23.34 -33.30
CA PHE A 6 -16.10 23.26 -32.69
C PHE A 6 -15.07 22.63 -33.66
N LEU A 7 -14.04 23.39 -34.03
CA LEU A 7 -12.76 22.91 -34.54
C LEU A 7 -11.70 23.63 -33.72
N ASN A 8 -11.24 23.00 -32.65
CA ASN A 8 -10.05 23.40 -31.88
C ASN A 8 -9.38 22.13 -31.37
N ILE A 9 -8.63 21.48 -32.27
CA ILE A 9 -7.48 20.69 -31.84
C ILE A 9 -6.41 21.74 -31.56
N ILE A 10 -6.17 22.01 -30.29
CA ILE A 10 -5.03 22.81 -29.86
C ILE A 10 -3.80 22.03 -30.30
N SER A 11 -3.08 22.56 -31.29
CA SER A 11 -1.67 22.25 -31.49
C SER A 11 -0.97 22.58 -30.17
N ILE A 12 -0.63 21.56 -29.38
CA ILE A 12 0.23 21.74 -28.22
C ILE A 12 1.59 22.14 -28.79
N SER A 13 1.87 23.45 -28.81
CA SER A 13 3.21 23.95 -29.08
C SER A 13 4.12 23.38 -27.98
N SER A 14 5.06 22.52 -28.37
CA SER A 14 6.11 22.05 -27.46
C SER A 14 6.87 23.27 -26.94
N GLN A 15 6.80 23.52 -25.64
CA GLN A 15 7.64 24.52 -24.99
C GLN A 15 8.95 23.83 -24.60
N SER A 16 10.08 24.38 -25.03
CA SER A 16 11.40 24.01 -24.53
C SER A 16 11.74 24.90 -23.34
N ILE A 17 12.45 24.36 -22.35
CA ILE A 17 12.93 25.14 -21.21
C ILE A 17 14.30 25.71 -21.57
N LYS A 18 14.49 27.03 -21.48
CA LYS A 18 15.80 27.65 -21.68
C LYS A 18 16.80 27.16 -20.65
N ILE A 19 18.03 26.92 -21.08
CA ILE A 19 19.19 26.73 -20.22
C ILE A 19 19.45 28.08 -19.56
N GLY A 20 19.31 28.11 -18.23
CA GLY A 20 19.42 29.31 -17.43
C GLY A 20 20.02 28.99 -16.07
N GLU A 21 20.08 30.01 -15.22
CA GLU A 21 20.51 29.82 -13.83
C GLU A 21 19.39 29.14 -13.04
N LYS A 22 19.77 28.16 -12.22
CA LYS A 22 18.86 27.53 -11.27
C LYS A 22 18.29 28.57 -10.32
N CYS A 23 17.06 28.35 -9.86
CA CYS A 23 16.41 29.25 -8.92
C CYS A 23 17.29 29.50 -7.69
N GLN A 24 17.56 30.77 -7.38
CA GLN A 24 18.22 31.13 -6.12
C GLN A 24 17.23 31.08 -4.97
N CYS A 25 17.72 30.87 -3.74
CA CYS A 25 16.86 30.74 -2.56
C CYS A 25 15.86 31.90 -2.42
N SER A 26 16.34 33.15 -2.58
CA SER A 26 15.51 34.35 -2.50
C SER A 26 14.33 34.38 -3.49
N GLN A 27 14.43 33.59 -4.57
CA GLN A 27 13.41 33.53 -5.60
C GLN A 27 12.32 32.51 -5.26
N LEU A 28 12.56 31.53 -4.39
CA LEU A 28 11.63 30.44 -4.09
C LEU A 28 10.51 30.94 -3.18
N LEU A 29 9.28 30.91 -3.71
CA LEU A 29 8.12 31.57 -3.10
C LEU A 29 7.35 30.67 -2.11
N ILE A 30 7.66 29.38 -2.07
CA ILE A 30 6.99 28.41 -1.21
C ILE A 30 8.01 27.52 -0.49
N GLN A 31 7.65 27.08 0.71
CA GLN A 31 8.48 26.22 1.56
C GLN A 31 8.91 24.92 0.86
N ASN A 32 7.99 24.28 0.13
CA ASN A 32 8.25 23.01 -0.53
C ASN A 32 9.34 23.12 -1.62
N ASP A 33 9.34 24.20 -2.41
CA ASP A 33 10.39 24.44 -3.40
C ASP A 33 11.69 24.91 -2.73
N CYS A 34 11.60 25.72 -1.67
CA CYS A 34 12.75 26.15 -0.89
C CYS A 34 13.57 25.00 -0.32
N GLN A 35 12.89 23.98 0.21
CA GLN A 35 13.52 22.82 0.82
C GLN A 35 14.12 21.84 -0.20
N LYS A 36 13.82 21.99 -1.50
CA LYS A 36 14.37 21.14 -2.57
C LYS A 36 15.76 21.58 -3.02
N ILE A 37 16.16 22.84 -2.77
CA ILE A 37 17.51 23.33 -3.08
C ILE A 37 18.33 23.34 -1.80
N SER A 38 19.37 22.51 -1.76
CA SER A 38 20.15 22.22 -0.54
C SER A 38 20.90 23.42 0.07
N SER A 39 21.18 24.47 -0.72
CA SER A 39 21.80 25.71 -0.25
C SER A 39 20.80 26.68 0.41
N CYS A 40 19.50 26.34 0.36
CA CYS A 40 18.39 27.18 0.78
C CYS A 40 17.71 26.66 2.04
N TYR A 41 17.22 27.56 2.88
CA TYR A 41 16.33 27.22 3.99
C TYR A 41 15.12 28.14 4.00
N TRP A 42 13.98 27.58 4.39
CA TRP A 42 12.76 28.35 4.54
C TRP A 42 12.76 29.03 5.90
N ASP A 43 12.85 30.35 5.90
CA ASP A 43 12.73 31.17 7.10
C ASP A 43 11.24 31.24 7.47
N ASN A 44 10.82 30.43 8.44
CA ASN A 44 9.44 30.37 8.91
C ASN A 44 8.96 31.69 9.54
N GLN A 45 9.86 32.58 9.96
CA GLN A 45 9.48 33.86 10.55
C GLN A 45 9.21 34.92 9.49
N LEU A 46 9.99 34.90 8.40
CA LEU A 46 9.85 35.86 7.30
C LEU A 46 8.99 35.33 6.14
N MET A 47 8.59 34.06 6.19
CA MET A 47 7.91 33.35 5.10
C MET A 47 8.61 33.53 3.76
N GLN A 48 9.94 33.45 3.79
CA GLN A 48 10.80 33.67 2.64
C GLN A 48 11.93 32.64 2.65
N CYS A 49 12.37 32.26 1.46
CA CYS A 49 13.47 31.32 1.30
C CYS A 49 14.81 32.08 1.25
N LYS A 50 15.80 31.64 2.04
CA LYS A 50 17.08 32.32 2.22
C LYS A 50 18.27 31.41 1.97
N THR A 51 19.40 32.00 1.58
CA THR A 51 20.69 31.31 1.49
C THR A 51 21.29 31.13 2.88
N SER A 52 21.98 30.02 3.11
CA SER A 52 22.54 29.60 4.40
C SER A 52 23.80 30.38 4.86
N ILE A 53 24.02 31.62 4.39
CA ILE A 53 25.33 32.32 4.45
C ILE A 53 25.43 33.49 5.45
N ASP A 54 24.42 33.76 6.29
CA ASP A 54 24.56 34.81 7.30
C ASP A 54 25.36 34.36 8.55
N VAL A 55 26.64 34.76 8.55
CA VAL A 55 27.58 34.96 9.67
C VAL A 55 28.37 33.74 10.20
N TYR A 56 29.48 33.45 9.51
CA TYR A 56 30.82 33.18 10.07
C TYR A 56 30.92 32.40 11.41
N SER A 57 30.90 31.08 11.33
CA SER A 57 31.85 30.23 12.07
C SER A 57 32.28 29.08 11.17
N GLN A 58 33.45 29.27 10.56
CA GLN A 58 33.95 28.61 9.36
C GLN A 58 34.55 27.21 9.63
N LYS A 59 34.53 26.41 8.55
CA LYS A 59 35.65 25.55 8.10
C LYS A 59 35.71 24.07 8.53
N TYR A 60 34.71 23.51 9.20
CA TYR A 60 34.74 22.08 9.59
C TYR A 60 33.59 21.19 9.11
N LEU A 61 32.66 21.69 8.29
CA LEU A 61 31.54 20.88 7.77
C LEU A 61 31.52 20.79 6.24
N LEU A 62 32.70 20.88 5.60
CA LEU A 62 32.84 20.99 4.14
C LEU A 62 33.29 19.70 3.43
N GLU A 63 33.22 18.52 4.06
CA GLU A 63 33.59 17.24 3.40
C GLU A 63 32.48 16.18 3.34
N ASN A 64 31.27 16.42 3.87
CA ASN A 64 30.23 15.38 3.95
C ASN A 64 28.88 15.76 3.32
N ILE A 65 28.85 16.16 2.04
CA ILE A 65 27.59 16.18 1.27
C ILE A 65 27.82 15.65 -0.17
N ASN A 66 28.34 14.42 -0.26
CA ASN A 66 28.10 13.54 -1.42
C ASN A 66 26.85 12.66 -1.21
N GLU A 67 26.06 12.92 -0.16
CA GLU A 67 24.99 12.03 0.33
C GLU A 67 23.61 12.16 -0.34
N MET A 68 23.49 12.76 -1.52
CA MET A 68 22.21 12.74 -2.26
C MET A 68 22.33 12.34 -3.73
N LYS A 69 23.47 11.79 -4.16
CA LYS A 69 23.60 11.15 -5.49
C LYS A 69 23.53 9.62 -5.49
N GLU A 70 23.46 8.95 -4.33
CA GLU A 70 23.47 7.48 -4.26
C GLU A 70 22.30 6.85 -3.47
N ASN A 71 21.10 7.43 -3.47
CA ASN A 71 19.91 6.78 -2.88
C ASN A 71 18.70 6.71 -3.82
N ARG A 72 18.94 6.44 -5.10
CA ARG A 72 17.90 6.31 -6.15
C ARG A 72 17.14 4.98 -6.15
N ALA A 73 17.42 4.06 -5.23
CA ALA A 73 16.76 2.73 -5.17
C ALA A 73 15.69 2.61 -4.05
N TYR A 74 15.84 3.30 -2.92
CA TYR A 74 14.95 3.11 -1.75
C TYR A 74 13.68 3.97 -1.76
N SER A 75 13.65 5.00 -2.60
CA SER A 75 12.56 5.96 -2.73
C SER A 75 11.25 5.30 -3.20
N PHE A 76 11.25 4.11 -3.80
CA PHE A 76 10.01 3.61 -4.42
C PHE A 76 9.11 2.78 -3.49
N TYR A 77 9.66 2.00 -2.56
CA TYR A 77 8.86 1.16 -1.66
C TYR A 77 8.28 1.96 -0.48
N CYS A 78 9.14 2.65 0.27
CA CYS A 78 8.73 3.39 1.45
C CYS A 78 7.96 4.67 1.10
N ASN A 79 8.35 5.44 0.08
CA ASN A 79 7.71 6.75 -0.21
C ASN A 79 6.25 6.67 -0.66
N GLN A 80 5.73 5.49 -0.97
CA GLN A 80 4.31 5.28 -1.34
C GLN A 80 3.42 5.04 -0.11
N MET A 81 4.00 4.96 1.09
CA MET A 81 3.29 4.68 2.32
C MET A 81 2.88 5.95 3.06
N THR A 82 1.67 5.95 3.59
CA THR A 82 1.26 6.96 4.57
C THR A 82 2.09 6.82 5.85
N GLN A 83 2.12 7.88 6.67
CA GLN A 83 2.78 7.87 7.97
C GLN A 83 2.41 6.66 8.85
N GLU A 84 1.13 6.30 8.93
CA GLU A 84 0.70 5.17 9.77
C GLU A 84 1.05 3.80 9.19
N GLN A 85 1.10 3.66 7.87
CA GLN A 85 1.57 2.43 7.22
C GLN A 85 3.08 2.30 7.41
N CYS A 86 3.82 3.38 7.17
CA CYS A 86 5.27 3.43 7.30
C CYS A 86 5.75 3.01 8.69
N ARG A 87 5.12 3.53 9.75
CA ARG A 87 5.47 3.22 11.14
C ARG A 87 5.32 1.76 11.52
N LYS A 88 4.44 1.02 10.83
CA LYS A 88 4.20 -0.42 11.09
C LYS A 88 5.12 -1.30 10.26
N GLU A 89 5.66 -0.77 9.18
CA GLU A 89 6.48 -1.52 8.24
C GLU A 89 7.89 -1.73 8.80
N SER A 90 8.37 -2.97 8.78
CA SER A 90 9.63 -3.30 9.48
C SER A 90 10.88 -2.78 8.79
N SER A 91 10.76 -2.46 7.50
CA SER A 91 11.89 -2.02 6.65
C SER A 91 11.78 -0.55 6.25
N CYS A 92 10.79 0.17 6.79
CA CYS A 92 10.61 1.60 6.57
C CYS A 92 10.54 2.38 7.90
N ILE A 93 10.77 3.68 7.81
CA ILE A 93 10.72 4.59 8.95
C ILE A 93 10.21 5.96 8.52
N TRP A 94 9.37 6.55 9.36
CA TRP A 94 8.83 7.87 9.12
C TRP A 94 9.77 8.94 9.66
N PHE A 95 10.58 9.56 8.80
CA PHE A 95 11.56 10.55 9.20
C PHE A 95 11.53 11.77 8.28
N LYS A 96 11.58 12.98 8.86
CA LYS A 96 11.49 14.26 8.12
C LYS A 96 10.29 14.33 7.15
N GLU A 97 9.12 13.93 7.64
CA GLU A 97 7.84 13.95 6.89
C GLU A 97 7.83 13.07 5.63
N GLN A 98 8.77 12.13 5.54
CA GLN A 98 8.85 11.16 4.46
C GLN A 98 9.01 9.76 5.04
N CYS A 99 8.49 8.77 4.33
CA CYS A 99 8.71 7.37 4.67
C CYS A 99 9.96 6.88 3.94
N THR A 100 11.06 6.68 4.65
CA THR A 100 12.34 6.26 4.08
C THR A 100 12.72 4.86 4.53
N HIS A 101 13.81 4.31 3.98
CA HIS A 101 14.31 3.01 4.42
C HIS A 101 14.72 3.02 5.90
N PHE A 102 14.45 1.92 6.59
CA PHE A 102 14.82 1.77 8.00
C PHE A 102 16.28 1.34 8.12
N THR A 103 17.09 2.19 8.74
CA THR A 103 18.52 1.91 9.00
C THR A 103 18.71 1.22 10.35
N GLY A 104 17.70 1.25 11.22
CA GLY A 104 17.73 0.77 12.60
C GLY A 104 17.46 1.91 13.58
N CYS A 105 16.96 1.60 14.77
CA CYS A 105 16.52 2.63 15.72
C CYS A 105 17.66 3.57 16.17
N SER A 106 18.87 3.04 16.36
CA SER A 106 19.99 3.82 16.92
C SER A 106 20.54 4.90 16.00
N ALA A 107 20.08 4.97 14.74
CA ALA A 107 20.39 6.10 13.88
C ALA A 107 19.62 7.39 14.25
N TYR A 108 18.61 7.32 15.13
CA TYR A 108 17.68 8.42 15.38
C TYR A 108 17.70 8.89 16.84
N MET A 109 18.09 10.14 17.06
CA MET A 109 18.08 10.77 18.38
C MET A 109 16.70 11.27 18.76
N ARG A 110 16.03 10.55 19.66
CA ARG A 110 14.77 10.96 20.31
C ARG A 110 14.82 10.52 21.77
N GLU A 111 14.47 11.45 22.65
CA GLU A 111 14.59 11.29 24.10
C GLU A 111 13.38 10.57 24.71
N THR A 112 12.28 10.47 23.96
CA THR A 112 11.03 9.90 24.45
C THR A 112 10.55 8.70 23.63
N HIS A 113 9.89 7.76 24.31
CA HIS A 113 9.31 6.58 23.68
C HIS A 113 8.31 6.97 22.57
N GLU A 114 7.46 7.97 22.83
CA GLU A 114 6.46 8.46 21.89
C GLU A 114 7.09 8.99 20.61
N GLU A 115 8.22 9.69 20.71
CA GLU A 115 8.94 10.18 19.55
C GLU A 115 9.60 9.06 18.75
N CYS A 116 10.17 8.04 19.40
CA CYS A 116 10.69 6.86 18.70
C CYS A 116 9.58 6.07 17.99
N GLN A 117 8.44 5.89 18.64
CA GLN A 117 7.26 5.24 18.05
C GLN A 117 6.67 6.04 16.88
N ARG A 118 6.81 7.37 16.87
CA ARG A 118 6.45 8.22 15.72
C ARG A 118 7.35 7.99 14.51
N LEU A 119 8.56 7.48 14.70
CA LEU A 119 9.46 7.09 13.60
C LEU A 119 9.12 5.66 13.13
N SER A 120 9.17 4.69 14.05
CA SER A 120 8.82 3.29 13.78
C SER A 120 8.31 2.62 15.06
N ARG A 121 7.29 1.76 14.92
CA ARG A 121 6.75 0.99 16.04
C ARG A 121 7.72 -0.06 16.57
N LEU A 122 8.82 -0.31 15.85
CA LEU A 122 9.89 -1.20 16.27
C LEU A 122 10.88 -0.56 17.24
N CYS A 123 10.71 0.73 17.59
CA CYS A 123 11.69 1.48 18.36
C CYS A 123 11.15 1.97 19.71
N VAL A 124 11.97 1.87 20.76
CA VAL A 124 11.76 2.49 22.08
C VAL A 124 12.90 3.48 22.36
N SER A 125 12.71 4.47 23.22
CA SER A 125 13.79 5.40 23.58
C SER A 125 14.59 4.90 24.77
N ASP A 126 15.88 5.14 24.79
CA ASP A 126 16.77 4.90 25.93
C ASP A 126 17.09 6.16 26.76
N SER A 127 16.34 7.25 26.54
CA SER A 127 16.50 8.65 27.02
C SER A 127 17.37 9.57 26.18
N GLU A 128 18.15 9.05 25.25
CA GLU A 128 19.03 9.86 24.39
C GLU A 128 18.73 9.59 22.91
N MET A 129 18.41 8.34 22.59
CA MET A 129 18.18 7.87 21.23
C MET A 129 17.18 6.72 21.18
N CYS A 130 16.77 6.38 19.97
CA CYS A 130 15.93 5.22 19.75
C CYS A 130 16.76 3.93 19.74
N VAL A 131 16.26 2.88 20.37
CA VAL A 131 16.83 1.52 20.36
C VAL A 131 15.74 0.53 19.95
N SER A 132 16.15 -0.60 19.39
CA SER A 132 15.21 -1.60 18.88
C SER A 132 14.45 -2.28 20.01
N ILE A 133 13.18 -2.63 19.75
CA ILE A 133 12.40 -3.49 20.63
C ILE A 133 13.03 -4.89 20.67
N ASP A 134 13.27 -5.39 21.86
CA ASP A 134 13.82 -6.72 22.13
C ASP A 134 13.22 -7.30 23.43
N ASN A 135 13.65 -8.50 23.81
CA ASN A 135 13.24 -9.13 25.06
C ASN A 135 13.54 -8.20 26.24
N CYS A 136 12.61 -8.08 27.20
CA CYS A 136 12.77 -7.15 28.33
C CYS A 136 14.14 -7.24 29.01
N SER A 137 14.68 -8.44 29.18
CA SER A 137 15.99 -8.70 29.81
C SER A 137 17.20 -8.06 29.13
N THR A 138 17.10 -7.61 27.88
CA THR A 138 18.22 -7.00 27.14
C THR A 138 18.28 -5.48 27.35
N TYR A 139 17.21 -4.85 27.85
CA TYR A 139 17.19 -3.42 28.09
C TYR A 139 18.05 -3.04 29.30
N LYS A 140 18.89 -2.02 29.11
CA LYS A 140 19.90 -1.60 30.09
C LYS A 140 19.42 -0.49 31.03
N ASN A 141 18.29 0.16 30.72
CA ASN A 141 17.77 1.29 31.50
C ASN A 141 16.25 1.27 31.57
N SER A 142 15.71 2.08 32.48
CA SER A 142 14.26 2.19 32.70
C SER A 142 13.50 2.82 31.54
N TYR A 143 14.16 3.60 30.67
CA TYR A 143 13.50 4.27 29.55
C TYR A 143 13.15 3.28 28.43
N SER A 144 14.09 2.40 28.09
CA SER A 144 13.92 1.36 27.06
C SER A 144 13.03 0.21 27.52
N CYS A 145 12.85 0.02 28.83
CA CYS A 145 12.03 -1.02 29.45
C CYS A 145 10.52 -0.77 29.27
N GLN A 146 10.02 -0.91 28.05
CA GLN A 146 8.62 -0.64 27.69
C GLN A 146 7.86 -1.92 27.31
N TYR A 147 8.27 -2.58 26.21
CA TYR A 147 7.61 -3.77 25.67
C TYR A 147 8.64 -4.76 25.11
N ASP A 148 8.25 -6.02 25.04
CA ASP A 148 8.99 -7.04 24.31
C ASP A 148 8.55 -7.18 22.84
N LYS A 149 9.19 -8.11 22.12
CA LYS A 149 8.92 -8.42 20.71
C LYS A 149 7.50 -8.93 20.47
N GLN A 150 6.78 -9.40 21.50
CA GLN A 150 5.41 -9.86 21.42
C GLN A 150 4.40 -8.75 21.79
N GLY A 151 4.88 -7.56 22.14
CA GLY A 151 4.05 -6.44 22.57
C GLY A 151 3.56 -6.56 24.01
N LYS A 152 4.16 -7.43 24.83
CA LYS A 152 3.88 -7.52 26.27
C LYS A 152 4.71 -6.49 27.02
N TYR A 153 4.13 -5.87 28.04
CA TYR A 153 4.83 -4.86 28.83
C TYR A 153 5.99 -5.44 29.64
N CYS A 154 7.06 -4.65 29.72
CA CYS A 154 8.19 -4.90 30.58
C CYS A 154 8.06 -4.13 31.91
N ASN A 155 8.75 -4.60 32.94
CA ASN A 155 8.82 -4.00 34.26
C ASN A 155 10.28 -3.71 34.64
N TRP A 156 10.56 -2.50 35.11
CA TRP A 156 11.89 -2.11 35.58
C TRP A 156 12.04 -2.36 37.09
N ASP A 157 12.82 -3.38 37.45
CA ASP A 157 13.18 -3.67 38.84
C ASP A 157 14.19 -2.63 39.34
N LYS A 158 13.72 -1.68 40.15
CA LYS A 158 14.53 -0.58 40.72
C LYS A 158 15.64 -1.07 41.66
N VAL A 159 15.46 -2.24 42.28
CA VAL A 159 16.43 -2.80 43.23
C VAL A 159 17.56 -3.49 42.47
N LYS A 160 17.23 -4.34 41.49
CA LYS A 160 18.21 -5.03 40.65
C LYS A 160 18.80 -4.12 39.56
N ARG A 161 18.15 -2.99 39.26
CA ARG A 161 18.45 -2.11 38.12
C ARG A 161 18.44 -2.89 36.80
N GLN A 162 17.42 -3.73 36.62
CA GLN A 162 17.26 -4.61 35.47
C GLN A 162 15.82 -4.58 34.99
N CYS A 163 15.64 -4.77 33.68
CA CYS A 163 14.33 -4.89 33.07
C CYS A 163 13.93 -6.38 32.97
N GLU A 164 12.71 -6.71 33.36
CA GLU A 164 12.13 -8.06 33.30
C GLU A 164 10.73 -8.01 32.68
N SER A 165 10.21 -9.14 32.19
CA SER A 165 8.82 -9.20 31.70
C SER A 165 7.85 -8.94 32.85
N ALA A 166 6.76 -8.21 32.62
CA ALA A 166 5.74 -8.02 33.65
C ALA A 166 4.99 -9.34 33.90
N TRP A 167 4.96 -9.80 35.14
CA TRP A 167 4.30 -11.04 35.57
C TRP A 167 3.23 -10.81 36.64
N GLN A 168 3.15 -9.60 37.18
CA GLN A 168 2.10 -9.17 38.11
C GLN A 168 1.32 -7.99 37.53
N CYS A 169 0.03 -7.91 37.86
CA CYS A 169 -0.84 -6.86 37.35
C CYS A 169 -0.40 -5.45 37.77
N ASP A 170 0.16 -5.31 38.97
CA ASP A 170 0.65 -4.04 39.51
C ASP A 170 1.93 -3.54 38.86
N GLN A 171 2.59 -4.37 38.06
CA GLN A 171 3.74 -4.00 37.21
C GLN A 171 3.31 -3.43 35.86
N LEU A 172 2.03 -3.55 35.47
CA LEU A 172 1.51 -3.00 34.22
C LEU A 172 1.23 -1.48 34.35
N PRO A 173 1.39 -0.70 33.27
CA PRO A 173 1.36 0.75 33.35
C PRO A 173 -0.05 1.33 33.48
N GLN A 174 -0.10 2.55 34.03
CA GLN A 174 -1.34 3.29 34.29
C GLN A 174 -2.10 3.73 33.04
N VAL A 175 -1.47 3.66 31.86
CA VAL A 175 -2.12 3.99 30.57
C VAL A 175 -3.26 3.02 30.24
N LEU A 176 -3.23 1.80 30.82
CA LEU A 176 -4.30 0.82 30.69
C LEU A 176 -5.47 1.22 31.58
N LYS A 177 -6.59 1.58 30.98
CA LYS A 177 -7.78 2.16 31.64
C LYS A 177 -8.99 1.24 31.60
N THR A 178 -8.93 0.14 30.86
CA THR A 178 -10.06 -0.79 30.73
C THR A 178 -9.71 -2.21 31.16
N HIS A 179 -10.73 -2.95 31.59
CA HIS A 179 -10.60 -4.38 31.91
C HIS A 179 -9.97 -5.17 30.74
N GLN A 180 -10.42 -4.90 29.51
CA GLN A 180 -9.96 -5.60 28.31
C GLN A 180 -8.48 -5.30 28.00
N GLU A 181 -8.04 -4.06 28.20
CA GLU A 181 -6.62 -3.68 28.06
C GLU A 181 -5.73 -4.44 29.04
N CYS A 182 -6.11 -4.49 30.33
CA CYS A 182 -5.37 -5.25 31.35
C CYS A 182 -5.34 -6.75 31.05
N GLN A 183 -6.49 -7.33 30.68
CA GLN A 183 -6.62 -8.75 30.39
C GLN A 183 -5.79 -9.17 29.16
N SER A 184 -5.66 -8.30 28.15
CA SER A 184 -4.83 -8.56 26.97
C SER A 184 -3.33 -8.73 27.30
N GLN A 185 -2.89 -8.14 28.41
CA GLN A 185 -1.50 -8.23 28.86
C GLN A 185 -1.31 -9.47 29.73
N LEU A 186 -2.17 -9.65 30.73
CA LEU A 186 -2.16 -10.78 31.66
C LEU A 186 -3.60 -11.21 31.97
N ASP A 187 -3.93 -12.48 31.71
CA ASP A 187 -5.31 -13.01 31.74
C ASP A 187 -6.02 -12.93 33.11
N ASN A 188 -5.23 -12.83 34.18
CA ASN A 188 -5.69 -12.76 35.57
C ASN A 188 -5.76 -11.32 36.12
N CYS A 189 -5.72 -10.31 35.25
CA CYS A 189 -5.76 -8.90 35.63
C CYS A 189 -7.08 -8.21 35.27
N THR A 190 -7.41 -7.16 36.01
CA THR A 190 -8.50 -6.22 35.74
C THR A 190 -8.00 -4.78 35.97
N THR A 191 -8.75 -3.77 35.54
CA THR A 191 -8.31 -2.37 35.65
C THR A 191 -8.45 -1.83 37.08
N LYS A 192 -7.63 -0.83 37.40
CA LYS A 192 -7.57 -0.12 38.69
C LYS A 192 -8.11 1.30 38.55
N LYS A 193 -8.71 1.82 39.62
CA LYS A 193 -9.13 3.21 39.73
C LYS A 193 -7.97 4.17 39.44
N GLY A 194 -8.19 5.08 38.48
CA GLY A 194 -7.18 6.04 38.03
C GLY A 194 -6.21 5.52 36.97
N GLY A 195 -6.38 4.27 36.50
CA GLY A 195 -5.53 3.63 35.50
C GLY A 195 -4.55 2.62 36.12
N GLY A 196 -4.13 1.64 35.31
CA GLY A 196 -3.28 0.52 35.69
C GLY A 196 -4.10 -0.74 35.94
N CYS A 197 -3.41 -1.82 36.32
CA CYS A 197 -4.04 -3.12 36.52
C CYS A 197 -3.85 -3.65 37.95
N ILE A 198 -4.80 -4.46 38.40
CA ILE A 198 -4.73 -5.24 39.64
C ILE A 198 -5.14 -6.69 39.36
N ALA A 199 -4.74 -7.61 40.23
CA ALA A 199 -5.11 -9.01 40.10
C ALA A 199 -6.60 -9.23 40.36
N LEU A 200 -7.21 -10.12 39.56
CA LEU A 200 -8.52 -10.67 39.84
C LEU A 200 -8.46 -11.52 41.11
N THR A 201 -9.52 -11.45 41.91
CA THR A 201 -9.69 -12.26 43.13
C THR A 201 -10.76 -13.33 42.90
N TYR A 202 -10.75 -14.37 43.73
CA TYR A 202 -11.74 -15.45 43.59
C TYR A 202 -13.16 -15.02 43.97
N GLN A 203 -13.28 -14.14 44.97
CA GLN A 203 -14.54 -13.57 45.40
C GLN A 203 -14.67 -12.12 44.89
N CYS A 204 -15.84 -11.74 44.39
CA CYS A 204 -16.08 -10.38 43.90
C CYS A 204 -15.86 -9.33 45.01
N TYR A 205 -16.19 -9.63 46.26
CA TYR A 205 -16.08 -8.66 47.37
C TYR A 205 -14.66 -8.23 47.70
N ASP A 206 -13.64 -9.00 47.31
CA ASP A 206 -12.24 -8.64 47.49
C ASP A 206 -11.79 -7.56 46.48
N LEU A 207 -12.57 -7.32 45.40
CA LEU A 207 -12.36 -6.24 44.44
C LEU A 207 -12.93 -4.94 45.02
N MET A 208 -12.11 -4.21 45.78
CA MET A 208 -12.54 -3.01 46.51
C MET A 208 -12.74 -1.75 45.63
N GLN A 209 -12.75 -1.88 44.30
CA GLN A 209 -12.83 -0.75 43.37
C GLN A 209 -13.89 -1.01 42.30
N GLU A 210 -14.64 0.03 41.95
CA GLU A 210 -15.71 0.00 40.94
C GLU A 210 -15.18 -0.43 39.58
N GLU A 211 -14.08 0.19 39.14
CA GLU A 211 -13.44 -0.04 37.86
C GLU A 211 -12.88 -1.47 37.74
N SER A 212 -12.63 -2.15 38.86
CA SER A 212 -12.14 -3.53 38.87
C SER A 212 -13.27 -4.56 38.82
N CYS A 213 -14.52 -4.16 39.10
CA CYS A 213 -15.63 -5.02 39.47
C CYS A 213 -16.39 -5.59 38.25
N HIS A 214 -15.72 -6.47 37.52
CA HIS A 214 -16.26 -7.08 36.30
C HIS A 214 -16.52 -8.58 36.45
N THR A 215 -15.49 -9.35 36.83
CA THR A 215 -15.56 -10.81 36.97
C THR A 215 -14.58 -11.27 38.04
N ASN A 216 -14.63 -12.56 38.41
CA ASN A 216 -13.70 -13.18 39.33
C ASN A 216 -12.53 -13.89 38.61
N SER A 217 -11.52 -14.33 39.36
CA SER A 217 -10.35 -15.03 38.81
C SER A 217 -10.68 -16.36 38.12
N GLY A 218 -11.79 -17.01 38.51
CA GLY A 218 -12.30 -18.24 37.87
C GLY A 218 -13.12 -18.01 36.60
N LYS A 219 -13.41 -16.75 36.23
CA LYS A 219 -14.25 -16.35 35.09
C LYS A 219 -15.63 -17.04 35.07
N ASN A 220 -16.17 -17.34 36.24
CA ASN A 220 -17.44 -18.07 36.41
C ASN A 220 -18.48 -17.30 37.25
N LYS A 221 -18.13 -16.10 37.72
CA LYS A 221 -19.02 -15.20 38.46
C LYS A 221 -18.97 -13.81 37.83
N ASP A 222 -20.15 -13.26 37.55
CA ASP A 222 -20.30 -11.86 37.14
C ASP A 222 -20.35 -10.97 38.38
N CYS A 223 -19.51 -9.94 38.40
CA CYS A 223 -19.46 -8.99 39.49
C CYS A 223 -20.18 -7.68 39.09
N PHE A 224 -20.64 -6.92 40.08
CA PHE A 224 -21.11 -5.56 39.88
C PHE A 224 -20.83 -4.70 41.11
N TRP A 225 -20.65 -3.41 40.89
CA TRP A 225 -20.39 -2.45 41.94
C TRP A 225 -21.71 -1.90 42.51
N ASN A 226 -21.90 -1.95 43.82
CA ASN A 226 -23.13 -1.47 44.45
C ASN A 226 -23.04 -0.02 44.99
N GLY A 227 -21.96 0.71 44.66
CA GLY A 227 -21.65 2.04 45.19
C GLY A 227 -20.73 2.05 46.41
N ASN A 228 -20.50 0.91 47.06
CA ASN A 228 -19.60 0.80 48.22
C ASN A 228 -18.64 -0.41 48.14
N LYS A 229 -19.12 -1.57 47.68
CA LYS A 229 -18.35 -2.80 47.52
C LYS A 229 -18.73 -3.52 46.25
N CYS A 230 -17.78 -4.27 45.71
CA CYS A 230 -18.05 -5.17 44.59
C CYS A 230 -18.79 -6.41 45.12
N LEU A 231 -19.84 -6.83 44.44
CA LEU A 231 -20.63 -8.00 44.84
C LEU A 231 -20.84 -8.91 43.65
N GLU A 232 -21.12 -10.17 43.95
CA GLU A 232 -21.64 -11.10 42.96
C GLU A 232 -23.02 -10.64 42.52
N ARG A 233 -23.21 -10.62 41.20
CA ARG A 233 -24.47 -10.21 40.58
C ARG A 233 -25.50 -11.30 40.78
N THR A 234 -26.33 -11.11 41.82
CA THR A 234 -27.43 -11.99 42.21
C THR A 234 -28.65 -11.12 42.48
N CYS A 235 -29.87 -11.63 42.27
CA CYS A 235 -31.08 -10.82 42.45
C CYS A 235 -31.15 -10.14 43.82
N ASP A 236 -30.70 -10.83 44.87
CA ASP A 236 -30.74 -10.33 46.24
C ASP A 236 -29.83 -9.12 46.49
N ASN A 237 -28.75 -8.98 45.71
CA ASN A 237 -27.79 -7.89 45.83
C ASN A 237 -28.15 -6.66 45.00
N ALA A 238 -29.21 -6.72 44.18
CA ALA A 238 -29.60 -5.61 43.33
C ALA A 238 -30.02 -4.36 44.14
N SER A 239 -29.80 -3.17 43.57
CA SER A 239 -30.06 -1.90 44.25
C SER A 239 -31.54 -1.74 44.64
N ASN A 240 -31.82 -1.29 45.87
CA ASN A 240 -33.17 -0.97 46.34
C ASN A 240 -33.84 0.20 45.58
N THR A 241 -33.09 0.91 44.73
CA THR A 241 -33.64 1.93 43.83
C THR A 241 -34.35 1.33 42.62
N LEU A 242 -34.06 0.07 42.27
CA LEU A 242 -34.76 -0.64 41.19
C LEU A 242 -36.16 -0.99 41.70
N ARG A 243 -37.18 -0.44 41.03
CA ARG A 243 -38.58 -0.49 41.48
C ARG A 243 -39.52 -1.11 40.45
N SER A 244 -38.98 -1.59 39.34
CA SER A 244 -39.74 -2.24 38.28
C SER A 244 -39.12 -3.57 37.87
N ASP A 245 -39.96 -4.45 37.29
CA ASP A 245 -39.54 -5.72 36.71
C ASP A 245 -38.43 -5.54 35.65
N GLU A 246 -38.58 -4.55 34.77
CA GLU A 246 -37.65 -4.29 33.67
C GLU A 246 -36.25 -3.87 34.19
N GLU A 247 -36.20 -2.98 35.18
CA GLU A 247 -34.95 -2.58 35.82
C GLU A 247 -34.23 -3.78 36.48
N CYS A 248 -34.98 -4.67 37.13
CA CYS A 248 -34.43 -5.88 37.73
C CYS A 248 -33.95 -6.90 36.70
N LYS A 249 -34.67 -7.04 35.59
CA LYS A 249 -34.30 -7.91 34.48
C LYS A 249 -33.03 -7.45 33.77
N GLN A 250 -32.84 -6.14 33.62
CA GLN A 250 -31.59 -5.57 33.09
C GLN A 250 -30.40 -5.81 34.02
N PHE A 251 -30.64 -5.83 35.33
CA PHE A 251 -29.61 -6.17 36.30
C PHE A 251 -29.20 -7.64 36.22
N LEU A 252 -30.17 -8.56 36.24
CA LEU A 252 -29.97 -9.98 35.95
C LEU A 252 -31.29 -10.59 35.45
N ALA A 253 -31.25 -11.30 34.32
CA ALA A 253 -32.45 -11.64 33.53
C ALA A 253 -33.52 -12.44 34.30
N GLU A 254 -33.12 -13.20 35.30
CA GLU A 254 -33.96 -14.07 36.13
C GLU A 254 -34.59 -13.36 37.34
N CYS A 255 -34.40 -12.06 37.49
CA CYS A 255 -34.93 -11.28 38.61
C CYS A 255 -36.27 -10.59 38.30
N THR A 256 -36.97 -10.22 39.38
CA THR A 256 -38.08 -9.27 39.40
C THR A 256 -37.97 -8.36 40.63
N THR A 257 -38.77 -7.29 40.71
CA THR A 257 -38.73 -6.34 41.84
C THR A 257 -39.44 -6.87 43.09
N LYS A 258 -39.23 -6.25 44.26
CA LYS A 258 -39.86 -6.64 45.54
C LYS A 258 -40.36 -5.45 46.34
N GLN A 259 -41.16 -5.73 47.39
CA GLN A 259 -41.71 -4.71 48.26
C GLN A 259 -40.61 -3.85 48.93
N GLY A 260 -40.73 -2.53 48.77
CA GLY A 260 -39.74 -1.57 49.27
C GLY A 260 -38.58 -1.28 48.30
N GLY A 261 -38.58 -1.89 47.11
CA GLY A 261 -37.53 -1.76 46.10
C GLY A 261 -36.43 -2.82 46.22
N GLY A 262 -35.66 -2.98 45.15
CA GLY A 262 -34.66 -4.04 45.00
C GLY A 262 -35.20 -5.22 44.22
N CYS A 263 -34.35 -6.22 43.98
CA CYS A 263 -34.74 -7.39 43.21
C CYS A 263 -34.78 -8.67 44.05
N VAL A 264 -35.47 -9.67 43.54
CA VAL A 264 -35.58 -11.04 44.04
C VAL A 264 -35.66 -12.00 42.86
N GLN A 265 -35.30 -13.27 43.06
CA GLN A 265 -35.46 -14.29 42.03
C GLN A 265 -36.92 -14.40 41.61
N ARG A 266 -37.17 -14.39 40.30
CA ARG A 266 -38.52 -14.62 39.76
C ARG A 266 -38.97 -16.04 40.08
N SER A 267 -40.21 -16.17 40.53
CA SER A 267 -40.82 -17.45 40.93
C SER A 267 -42.27 -17.54 40.43
N LYS A 268 -43.27 -17.86 41.27
CA LYS A 268 -44.69 -17.93 40.86
C LYS A 268 -45.38 -16.57 41.02
N CYS A 269 -46.48 -16.33 40.30
CA CYS A 269 -47.20 -15.04 40.39
C CYS A 269 -47.60 -14.70 41.82
N GLN A 270 -48.06 -15.69 42.59
CA GLN A 270 -48.52 -15.52 43.97
C GLN A 270 -47.41 -15.08 44.94
N ASP A 271 -46.15 -15.28 44.57
CA ASP A 271 -44.99 -14.90 45.38
C ASP A 271 -44.65 -13.40 45.20
N ALA A 272 -45.22 -12.72 44.19
CA ALA A 272 -45.05 -11.29 43.98
C ALA A 272 -45.82 -10.48 45.03
N GLN A 273 -45.08 -9.72 45.83
CA GLN A 273 -45.61 -8.92 46.95
C GLN A 273 -46.01 -7.49 46.57
N VAL A 274 -45.74 -7.07 45.33
CA VAL A 274 -46.06 -5.75 44.79
C VAL A 274 -46.54 -5.84 43.34
N GLU A 275 -47.31 -4.86 42.92
CA GLU A 275 -47.90 -4.78 41.57
C GLU A 275 -46.83 -4.77 40.48
N GLU A 276 -45.75 -4.03 40.70
CA GLU A 276 -44.65 -3.88 39.74
C GLU A 276 -43.84 -5.17 39.52
N ALA A 277 -43.98 -6.16 40.41
CA ALA A 277 -43.40 -7.50 40.28
C ALA A 277 -44.37 -8.51 39.63
N CYS A 278 -45.66 -8.14 39.53
CA CYS A 278 -46.73 -8.99 39.06
C CYS A 278 -46.86 -8.97 37.53
N VAL A 279 -45.79 -9.39 36.84
CA VAL A 279 -45.70 -9.30 35.38
C VAL A 279 -45.77 -10.69 34.75
N VAL A 280 -44.74 -11.51 34.99
CA VAL A 280 -44.67 -12.90 34.55
C VAL A 280 -43.98 -13.78 35.59
N ASN A 281 -44.29 -15.07 35.58
CA ASN A 281 -43.64 -16.08 36.42
C ASN A 281 -42.28 -16.54 35.84
N GLN A 282 -41.60 -17.47 36.52
CA GLN A 282 -40.29 -18.02 36.11
C GLN A 282 -40.27 -18.71 34.73
N TYR A 283 -41.44 -19.10 34.19
CA TYR A 283 -41.60 -19.71 32.87
C TYR A 283 -41.98 -18.69 31.79
N GLY A 284 -42.23 -17.43 32.16
CA GLY A 284 -42.66 -16.36 31.26
C GLY A 284 -44.17 -16.23 31.08
N GLU A 285 -45.00 -16.88 31.91
CA GLU A 285 -46.47 -16.80 31.85
C GLU A 285 -46.99 -15.58 32.65
N GLY A 286 -48.03 -14.89 32.15
CA GLY A 286 -48.51 -13.61 32.69
C GLY A 286 -49.22 -13.67 34.05
N CYS A 287 -49.09 -12.60 34.83
CA CYS A 287 -49.73 -12.41 36.14
C CYS A 287 -50.68 -11.18 36.15
N VAL A 288 -51.61 -11.12 37.10
CA VAL A 288 -52.52 -9.98 37.32
C VAL A 288 -52.53 -9.55 38.79
N TRP A 289 -52.48 -8.24 39.04
CA TRP A 289 -52.59 -7.67 40.38
C TRP A 289 -54.05 -7.37 40.72
N ASN A 290 -54.59 -7.98 41.77
CA ASN A 290 -55.97 -7.74 42.20
C ASN A 290 -56.10 -7.82 43.72
N GLY A 291 -56.79 -6.84 44.33
CA GLY A 291 -57.07 -6.82 45.76
C GLY A 291 -55.83 -6.78 46.67
N GLY A 292 -54.70 -6.27 46.17
CA GLY A 292 -53.43 -6.22 46.91
C GLY A 292 -52.66 -7.54 46.93
N LYS A 293 -52.99 -8.49 46.05
CA LYS A 293 -52.22 -9.72 45.82
C LYS A 293 -52.01 -9.93 44.32
N CYS A 294 -50.88 -10.54 43.97
CA CYS A 294 -50.66 -11.02 42.62
C CYS A 294 -51.24 -12.42 42.45
N MET A 295 -51.93 -12.64 41.33
CA MET A 295 -52.52 -13.91 40.98
C MET A 295 -52.15 -14.26 39.54
N ASP A 296 -52.34 -15.52 39.15
CA ASP A 296 -52.19 -15.89 37.74
C ASP A 296 -53.24 -15.13 36.91
N ASN A 297 -52.85 -14.73 35.69
CA ASN A 297 -53.66 -13.92 34.79
C ASN A 297 -54.84 -14.70 34.17
N LEU A 298 -55.80 -15.07 35.03
CA LEU A 298 -57.04 -15.79 34.71
C LEU A 298 -58.25 -14.84 34.78
N CYS A 299 -59.30 -15.09 34.00
CA CYS A 299 -60.48 -14.22 33.92
C CYS A 299 -61.16 -14.01 35.27
N GLU A 300 -61.24 -15.06 36.08
CA GLU A 300 -61.89 -15.08 37.40
C GLU A 300 -61.13 -14.24 38.44
N ASN A 301 -59.84 -13.95 38.17
CA ASN A 301 -58.99 -13.14 39.02
C ASN A 301 -59.01 -11.66 38.63
N ALA A 302 -59.83 -11.25 37.65
CA ALA A 302 -59.92 -9.85 37.22
C ALA A 302 -60.57 -8.94 38.29
N PRO A 303 -60.21 -7.64 38.35
CA PRO A 303 -60.80 -6.70 39.29
C PRO A 303 -62.31 -6.52 39.10
N PRO A 304 -63.11 -6.38 40.17
CA PRO A 304 -64.56 -6.12 40.06
C PRO A 304 -64.92 -4.83 39.31
N THR A 305 -63.97 -3.88 39.20
CA THR A 305 -64.09 -2.63 38.44
C THR A 305 -64.03 -2.85 36.93
N TYR A 306 -63.68 -4.05 36.46
CA TYR A 306 -63.62 -4.38 35.04
C TYR A 306 -65.04 -4.70 34.56
N THR A 307 -65.82 -3.65 34.30
CA THR A 307 -67.22 -3.71 33.92
C THR A 307 -67.43 -3.61 32.40
N THR A 308 -66.37 -3.46 31.61
CA THR A 308 -66.44 -3.43 30.14
C THR A 308 -65.70 -4.61 29.52
N TYR A 309 -66.07 -4.90 28.27
CA TYR A 309 -65.43 -5.95 27.50
C TYR A 309 -63.92 -5.69 27.28
N GLU A 310 -63.55 -4.46 26.93
CA GLU A 310 -62.16 -4.07 26.68
C GLU A 310 -61.29 -4.25 27.94
N GLN A 311 -61.84 -3.95 29.10
CA GLN A 311 -61.18 -4.17 30.39
C GLN A 311 -60.96 -5.67 30.64
N CYS A 312 -61.94 -6.53 30.36
CA CYS A 312 -61.76 -7.97 30.53
C CYS A 312 -60.82 -8.60 29.51
N GLN A 313 -60.80 -8.11 28.27
CA GLN A 313 -59.89 -8.58 27.24
C GLN A 313 -58.42 -8.26 27.53
N SER A 314 -58.13 -7.25 28.35
CA SER A 314 -56.76 -6.97 28.77
C SER A 314 -56.18 -8.03 29.71
N ILE A 315 -57.04 -8.85 30.35
CA ILE A 315 -56.64 -10.00 31.17
C ILE A 315 -56.31 -11.17 30.25
N HIS A 316 -57.30 -11.65 29.49
CA HIS A 316 -57.13 -12.68 28.48
C HIS A 316 -58.21 -12.55 27.40
N LYS A 317 -57.90 -13.02 26.19
CA LYS A 317 -58.80 -12.90 25.04
C LYS A 317 -60.16 -13.60 25.20
N ILE A 318 -60.26 -14.54 26.14
CA ILE A 318 -61.49 -15.30 26.37
C ILE A 318 -62.38 -14.68 27.46
N CYS A 319 -61.96 -13.58 28.09
CA CYS A 319 -62.72 -13.01 29.20
C CYS A 319 -63.81 -12.06 28.70
N ILE A 320 -65.00 -12.14 29.30
CA ILE A 320 -66.09 -11.18 29.13
C ILE A 320 -66.48 -10.58 30.48
N THR A 321 -67.09 -9.40 30.46
CA THR A 321 -67.60 -8.77 31.68
C THR A 321 -68.91 -9.41 32.12
N ASN A 322 -69.07 -9.59 33.44
CA ASN A 322 -70.35 -9.92 34.07
C ASN A 322 -71.00 -8.68 34.74
N GLY A 323 -70.46 -7.49 34.48
CA GLY A 323 -70.88 -6.23 35.11
C GLY A 323 -70.27 -5.96 36.50
N ASN A 324 -69.52 -6.90 37.07
CA ASN A 324 -68.80 -6.80 38.35
C ASN A 324 -67.49 -7.61 38.29
N GLY A 325 -66.68 -7.36 37.26
CA GLY A 325 -65.47 -8.10 36.95
C GLY A 325 -65.63 -8.97 35.70
N CYS A 326 -64.71 -9.92 35.55
CA CYS A 326 -64.61 -10.75 34.36
C CYS A 326 -64.89 -12.21 34.67
N ILE A 327 -65.45 -12.90 33.69
CA ILE A 327 -65.63 -14.34 33.69
C ILE A 327 -65.10 -14.90 32.39
N THR A 328 -64.69 -16.16 32.41
CA THR A 328 -64.33 -16.87 31.20
C THR A 328 -65.57 -17.06 30.31
N ASN A 329 -65.48 -16.64 29.05
CA ASN A 329 -66.52 -16.82 28.05
C ASN A 329 -66.40 -18.20 27.40
N TYR A 330 -67.08 -19.20 27.97
CA TYR A 330 -67.13 -20.54 27.38
C TYR A 330 -68.18 -20.70 26.27
N GLY A 331 -69.00 -19.66 26.00
CA GLY A 331 -70.11 -19.73 25.06
C GLY A 331 -71.01 -18.49 25.09
N CYS A 332 -71.75 -18.23 24.01
CA CYS A 332 -72.61 -17.05 23.88
C CYS A 332 -73.59 -16.87 25.05
N GLU A 333 -74.10 -17.97 25.61
CA GLU A 333 -75.04 -17.99 26.73
C GLU A 333 -74.51 -17.34 28.02
N PHE A 334 -73.19 -17.17 28.14
CA PHE A 334 -72.55 -16.52 29.29
C PHE A 334 -72.54 -14.99 29.18
N ALA A 335 -72.86 -14.41 28.01
CA ALA A 335 -73.04 -12.97 27.86
C ALA A 335 -74.40 -12.54 28.42
N LEU A 336 -74.37 -11.83 29.55
CA LEU A 336 -75.58 -11.41 30.30
C LEU A 336 -76.20 -10.08 29.82
N SER A 337 -75.66 -9.45 28.78
CA SER A 337 -76.21 -8.19 28.23
C SER A 337 -76.06 -8.08 26.71
N GLU A 338 -76.97 -7.34 26.08
CA GLU A 338 -77.01 -7.08 24.63
C GLU A 338 -75.72 -6.46 24.11
N GLN A 339 -75.15 -5.50 24.86
CA GLN A 339 -73.94 -4.78 24.48
C GLN A 339 -72.74 -5.72 24.23
N TYR A 340 -72.75 -6.90 24.83
CA TYR A 340 -71.62 -7.85 24.79
C TYR A 340 -71.97 -9.18 24.12
N CYS A 341 -73.15 -9.26 23.49
CA CYS A 341 -73.62 -10.45 22.78
C CYS A 341 -73.31 -10.37 21.29
N TYR A 342 -72.03 -10.53 20.94
CA TYR A 342 -71.59 -10.50 19.55
C TYR A 342 -70.66 -11.67 19.18
N LYS A 343 -69.78 -12.15 20.10
CA LYS A 343 -68.97 -13.36 19.92
C LYS A 343 -68.67 -14.11 21.23
N ASP A 344 -68.47 -15.43 21.15
CA ASP A 344 -68.00 -16.25 22.26
C ASP A 344 -66.47 -16.37 22.35
N GLY A 345 -65.93 -17.07 23.36
CA GLY A 345 -64.49 -17.25 23.55
C GLY A 345 -63.78 -18.10 22.47
N GLU A 346 -64.54 -18.73 21.59
CA GLU A 346 -64.07 -19.44 20.39
C GLU A 346 -64.28 -18.62 19.11
N ASP A 347 -64.61 -17.33 19.24
CA ASP A 347 -64.86 -16.37 18.15
C ASP A 347 -66.14 -16.67 17.32
N ASN A 348 -67.04 -17.51 17.82
CA ASN A 348 -68.32 -17.78 17.15
C ASN A 348 -69.29 -16.61 17.33
N GLU A 349 -69.99 -16.20 16.27
CA GLU A 349 -70.94 -15.09 16.33
C GLU A 349 -72.14 -15.41 17.24
N CYS A 350 -72.54 -14.42 18.04
CA CYS A 350 -73.69 -14.46 18.92
C CYS A 350 -74.79 -13.48 18.46
N LEU A 351 -76.03 -13.75 18.85
CA LEU A 351 -77.18 -12.91 18.58
C LEU A 351 -77.98 -12.71 19.86
N TRP A 352 -78.25 -11.45 20.21
CA TRP A 352 -79.13 -11.11 21.32
C TRP A 352 -80.59 -11.19 20.87
N ARG A 353 -81.39 -12.04 21.52
CA ARG A 353 -82.83 -12.15 21.27
C ARG A 353 -83.55 -12.61 22.54
N ASP A 354 -84.73 -12.05 22.81
CA ASP A 354 -85.56 -12.40 23.97
C ASP A 354 -84.81 -12.30 25.31
N ASN A 355 -84.01 -11.23 25.46
CA ASN A 355 -83.20 -10.94 26.66
C ASN A 355 -82.18 -12.04 27.04
N HIS A 356 -81.77 -12.87 26.08
CA HIS A 356 -80.72 -13.84 26.23
C HIS A 356 -79.75 -13.74 25.06
N CYS A 357 -78.47 -13.93 25.32
CA CYS A 357 -77.48 -14.13 24.27
C CYS A 357 -77.46 -15.59 23.85
N ARG A 358 -77.53 -15.86 22.54
CA ARG A 358 -77.42 -17.23 22.01
C ARG A 358 -76.47 -17.24 20.83
N ARG A 359 -75.92 -18.41 20.53
CA ARG A 359 -75.15 -18.61 19.31
C ARG A 359 -76.00 -18.29 18.10
N LYS A 360 -75.43 -17.48 17.20
CA LYS A 360 -76.05 -17.11 15.94
C LYS A 360 -76.06 -18.35 15.04
N GLN A 361 -77.23 -18.69 14.54
CA GLN A 361 -77.44 -19.84 13.67
C GLN A 361 -78.12 -19.39 12.37
N CYS A 362 -77.80 -20.02 11.24
CA CYS A 362 -78.35 -19.63 9.95
C CYS A 362 -79.90 -19.65 9.91
N GLN A 363 -80.52 -20.59 10.64
CA GLN A 363 -81.97 -20.75 10.75
C GLN A 363 -82.65 -19.57 11.45
N GLN A 364 -81.88 -18.71 12.13
CA GLN A 364 -82.40 -17.51 12.81
C GLN A 364 -82.43 -16.29 11.89
N ALA A 365 -81.82 -16.38 10.69
CA ALA A 365 -82.02 -15.40 9.63
C ALA A 365 -83.49 -15.47 9.23
N GLY A 366 -84.23 -14.37 9.42
CA GLY A 366 -85.65 -14.32 9.07
C GLY A 366 -85.88 -14.60 7.59
N ASP A 367 -87.13 -14.90 7.22
CA ASP A 367 -87.55 -15.28 5.86
C ASP A 367 -87.28 -14.23 4.77
N THR A 368 -86.80 -13.04 5.16
CA THR A 368 -86.42 -11.93 4.29
C THR A 368 -85.07 -12.11 3.61
N TYR A 369 -84.18 -12.95 4.16
CA TYR A 369 -82.87 -13.24 3.56
C TYR A 369 -83.01 -14.35 2.51
N LEU A 370 -82.74 -14.00 1.24
CA LEU A 370 -82.88 -14.88 0.08
C LEU A 370 -81.56 -15.01 -0.67
N GLY A 371 -81.16 -16.25 -0.93
CA GLY A 371 -79.96 -16.57 -1.71
C GLY A 371 -78.65 -16.42 -0.93
N HIS A 372 -77.56 -16.88 -1.56
CA HIS A 372 -76.24 -16.96 -0.95
C HIS A 372 -75.72 -15.61 -0.42
N GLU A 373 -75.77 -14.55 -1.24
CA GLU A 373 -75.19 -13.23 -0.89
C GLU A 373 -75.86 -12.61 0.34
N GLN A 374 -77.19 -12.69 0.45
CA GLN A 374 -77.91 -12.15 1.59
C GLN A 374 -77.65 -12.99 2.85
N CYS A 375 -77.66 -14.32 2.73
CA CYS A 375 -77.41 -15.20 3.87
C CYS A 375 -75.97 -15.14 4.38
N GLU A 376 -75.00 -15.01 3.49
CA GLU A 376 -73.59 -14.82 3.85
C GLU A 376 -73.38 -13.48 4.56
N SER A 377 -74.12 -12.44 4.17
CA SER A 377 -74.10 -11.15 4.88
C SER A 377 -74.73 -11.23 6.28
N PHE A 378 -75.65 -12.17 6.51
CA PHE A 378 -76.17 -12.43 7.85
C PHE A 378 -75.11 -13.12 8.72
N MET A 379 -74.47 -14.19 8.24
CA MET A 379 -73.34 -14.85 8.91
C MET A 379 -72.50 -15.58 7.85
N PHE A 380 -71.17 -15.44 7.90
CA PHE A 380 -70.25 -15.92 6.86
C PHE A 380 -70.42 -17.40 6.50
N LEU A 381 -70.76 -18.25 7.48
CA LEU A 381 -70.96 -19.68 7.28
C LEU A 381 -72.37 -20.04 6.79
N CYS A 382 -73.19 -19.07 6.40
CA CYS A 382 -74.54 -19.29 5.91
C CYS A 382 -74.66 -19.13 4.39
N THR A 383 -75.62 -19.83 3.82
CA THR A 383 -76.05 -19.72 2.43
C THR A 383 -77.57 -19.80 2.35
N GLY A 384 -78.15 -19.41 1.21
CA GLY A 384 -79.58 -19.54 0.99
C GLY A 384 -80.01 -21.01 0.94
N ASN A 385 -81.15 -21.33 1.53
CA ASN A 385 -81.75 -22.64 1.37
C ASN A 385 -82.18 -22.83 -0.11
N ILE A 386 -81.80 -23.97 -0.70
CA ILE A 386 -82.10 -24.28 -2.11
C ILE A 386 -83.56 -24.74 -2.27
N ASP A 387 -84.13 -25.33 -1.22
CA ASP A 387 -85.46 -25.96 -1.22
C ASP A 387 -86.55 -25.09 -0.54
N SER A 388 -86.18 -23.99 0.13
CA SER A 388 -87.13 -23.09 0.82
C SER A 388 -86.57 -21.66 1.00
N ARG A 389 -87.31 -20.76 1.66
CA ARG A 389 -86.82 -19.40 2.02
C ARG A 389 -85.96 -19.46 3.30
N GLY A 390 -85.10 -18.47 3.51
CA GLY A 390 -84.22 -18.37 4.68
C GLY A 390 -82.84 -18.99 4.47
N CYS A 391 -82.02 -18.97 5.53
CA CYS A 391 -80.61 -19.35 5.47
C CYS A 391 -80.31 -20.70 6.15
N VAL A 392 -79.34 -21.43 5.61
CA VAL A 392 -78.80 -22.69 6.14
C VAL A 392 -77.28 -22.64 6.18
N GLU A 393 -76.64 -23.53 6.93
CA GLU A 393 -75.18 -23.61 7.00
C GLU A 393 -74.58 -24.03 5.65
N LYS A 394 -73.43 -23.46 5.29
CA LYS A 394 -72.67 -23.85 4.11
C LYS A 394 -72.22 -25.31 4.24
N THR A 395 -72.49 -26.08 3.21
CA THR A 395 -71.95 -27.42 2.99
C THR A 395 -71.44 -27.47 1.55
N CYS A 396 -70.48 -28.32 1.22
CA CYS A 396 -70.04 -28.39 -0.18
C CYS A 396 -71.22 -28.68 -1.14
N GLN A 397 -72.23 -29.42 -0.69
CA GLN A 397 -73.42 -29.80 -1.46
C GLN A 397 -74.36 -28.64 -1.79
N ASN A 398 -74.45 -27.62 -0.93
CA ASN A 398 -75.34 -26.47 -1.13
C ASN A 398 -74.61 -25.22 -1.66
N ALA A 399 -73.38 -25.39 -2.13
CA ALA A 399 -72.64 -24.32 -2.79
C ALA A 399 -73.36 -23.86 -4.08
N PRO A 400 -73.36 -22.56 -4.39
CA PRO A 400 -73.94 -22.03 -5.61
C PRO A 400 -73.43 -22.75 -6.87
N LEU A 401 -74.34 -23.19 -7.74
CA LEU A 401 -73.98 -23.86 -9.01
C LEU A 401 -73.14 -22.97 -9.95
N LYS A 402 -73.16 -21.65 -9.76
CA LYS A 402 -72.31 -20.70 -10.49
C LYS A 402 -70.82 -20.85 -10.18
N PHE A 403 -70.47 -21.43 -9.03
CA PHE A 403 -69.07 -21.66 -8.68
C PHE A 403 -68.51 -22.76 -9.56
N SER A 404 -67.49 -22.43 -10.32
CA SER A 404 -66.91 -23.29 -11.35
C SER A 404 -65.40 -23.48 -11.17
N THR A 405 -64.75 -22.63 -10.38
CA THR A 405 -63.32 -22.68 -10.07
C THR A 405 -63.06 -23.27 -8.68
N ASN A 406 -61.87 -23.84 -8.49
CA ASN A 406 -61.49 -24.36 -7.17
C ASN A 406 -61.31 -23.24 -6.15
N GLN A 407 -60.90 -22.05 -6.61
CA GLN A 407 -60.78 -20.86 -5.77
C GLN A 407 -62.13 -20.41 -5.19
N GLU A 408 -63.22 -20.47 -5.98
CA GLU A 408 -64.57 -20.15 -5.49
C GLU A 408 -65.02 -21.15 -4.42
N CYS A 409 -64.73 -22.44 -4.59
CA CYS A 409 -65.06 -23.46 -3.59
C CYS A 409 -64.21 -23.36 -2.32
N GLU A 410 -62.93 -23.03 -2.46
CA GLU A 410 -62.03 -22.75 -1.33
C GLU A 410 -62.45 -21.48 -0.58
N SER A 411 -62.91 -20.46 -1.30
CA SER A 411 -63.43 -19.24 -0.67
C SER A 411 -64.77 -19.48 0.03
N TYR A 412 -65.60 -20.37 -0.53
CA TYR A 412 -66.89 -20.72 0.05
C TYR A 412 -66.75 -21.51 1.35
N LEU A 413 -65.88 -22.53 1.39
CA LEU A 413 -65.55 -23.33 2.56
C LEU A 413 -64.02 -23.58 2.61
N PRO A 414 -63.26 -22.75 3.35
CA PRO A 414 -61.79 -22.76 3.38
C PRO A 414 -61.16 -24.00 4.04
N ASN A 415 -59.82 -24.07 3.95
CA ASN A 415 -58.94 -25.11 4.46
C ASN A 415 -58.99 -26.41 3.63
N ASN A 416 -59.07 -26.29 2.31
CA ASN A 416 -59.15 -27.41 1.37
C ASN A 416 -60.29 -28.39 1.69
N GLN A 417 -61.38 -27.91 2.29
CA GLN A 417 -62.52 -28.75 2.68
C GLN A 417 -63.41 -29.08 1.49
N CYS A 418 -63.56 -28.15 0.55
CA CYS A 418 -64.35 -28.32 -0.66
C CYS A 418 -63.51 -28.08 -1.91
N ILE A 419 -63.87 -28.79 -2.98
CA ILE A 419 -63.30 -28.64 -4.31
C ILE A 419 -64.40 -28.45 -5.34
N THR A 420 -64.06 -27.84 -6.48
CA THR A 420 -64.99 -27.67 -7.60
C THR A 420 -65.44 -29.02 -8.18
N LYS A 421 -66.74 -29.14 -8.48
CA LYS A 421 -67.36 -30.32 -9.08
C LYS A 421 -67.65 -30.09 -10.57
N LYS A 422 -67.53 -31.14 -11.37
CA LYS A 422 -67.92 -31.13 -12.78
C LYS A 422 -69.39 -30.72 -12.95
N GLY A 423 -69.62 -29.65 -13.71
CA GLY A 423 -70.97 -29.09 -13.96
C GLY A 423 -71.36 -27.91 -13.06
N GLY A 424 -70.45 -27.41 -12.22
CA GLY A 424 -70.69 -26.28 -11.32
C GLY A 424 -71.10 -26.71 -9.91
N GLY A 425 -70.87 -25.83 -8.94
CA GLY A 425 -70.98 -26.10 -7.52
C GLY A 425 -69.74 -26.80 -6.93
N CYS A 426 -69.79 -27.06 -5.63
CA CYS A 426 -68.68 -27.66 -4.89
C CYS A 426 -68.99 -29.08 -4.43
N ARG A 427 -67.97 -29.81 -4.00
CA ARG A 427 -68.07 -31.11 -3.32
C ARG A 427 -66.96 -31.24 -2.29
N LYS A 428 -67.07 -32.21 -1.38
CA LYS A 428 -66.01 -32.46 -0.39
C LYS A 428 -64.69 -32.81 -1.08
N ASN A 429 -63.59 -32.26 -0.58
CA ASN A 429 -62.26 -32.63 -1.03
C ASN A 429 -61.96 -34.09 -0.66
N VAL A 430 -61.11 -34.72 -1.46
CA VAL A 430 -60.74 -36.13 -1.38
C VAL A 430 -59.26 -36.27 -1.73
N VAL A 431 -58.65 -37.42 -1.41
CA VAL A 431 -57.25 -37.71 -1.80
C VAL A 431 -57.05 -37.60 -3.32
N CYS A 432 -55.85 -37.21 -3.78
CA CYS A 432 -55.59 -36.81 -5.18
C CYS A 432 -56.24 -37.75 -6.21
N VAL A 433 -56.11 -39.07 -6.05
CA VAL A 433 -56.62 -40.08 -7.01
C VAL A 433 -58.14 -40.04 -7.25
N TYR A 434 -58.92 -39.46 -6.34
CA TYR A 434 -60.38 -39.36 -6.45
C TYR A 434 -60.86 -37.97 -6.91
N ILE A 435 -59.94 -37.02 -7.13
CA ILE A 435 -60.26 -35.73 -7.72
C ILE A 435 -60.47 -35.92 -9.24
N ASP A 436 -61.65 -35.53 -9.74
CA ASP A 436 -62.09 -35.79 -11.12
C ASP A 436 -62.23 -34.53 -11.98
N THR A 437 -61.72 -33.40 -11.48
CA THR A 437 -61.64 -32.13 -12.21
C THR A 437 -60.19 -31.63 -12.22
N GLU A 438 -59.72 -31.19 -13.39
CA GLU A 438 -58.37 -30.61 -13.56
C GLU A 438 -58.16 -29.42 -12.61
N GLU A 439 -59.18 -28.56 -12.52
CA GLU A 439 -59.13 -27.33 -11.75
C GLU A 439 -58.96 -27.59 -10.24
N ALA A 440 -59.53 -28.68 -9.70
CA ALA A 440 -59.38 -29.05 -8.30
C ALA A 440 -58.08 -29.79 -7.98
N CYS A 441 -57.36 -30.29 -8.99
CA CYS A 441 -56.22 -31.16 -8.78
C CYS A 441 -54.95 -30.37 -8.43
N LYS A 442 -54.88 -29.88 -7.20
CA LYS A 442 -53.78 -29.06 -6.68
C LYS A 442 -53.28 -29.54 -5.34
N ILE A 443 -54.17 -29.62 -4.36
CA ILE A 443 -53.87 -30.10 -3.01
C ILE A 443 -55.05 -30.98 -2.56
N ASP A 444 -54.75 -32.16 -2.04
CA ASP A 444 -55.78 -33.08 -1.57
C ASP A 444 -56.20 -32.85 -0.11
N SER A 445 -57.17 -33.64 0.34
CA SER A 445 -57.70 -33.56 1.71
C SER A 445 -56.68 -33.87 2.82
N LEU A 446 -55.48 -34.37 2.50
CA LEU A 446 -54.39 -34.64 3.45
C LEU A 446 -53.27 -33.58 3.36
N GLY A 447 -53.42 -32.57 2.52
CA GLY A 447 -52.40 -31.55 2.28
C GLY A 447 -51.29 -32.01 1.31
N SER A 448 -51.46 -33.12 0.60
CA SER A 448 -50.48 -33.57 -0.40
C SER A 448 -50.66 -32.78 -1.70
N THR A 449 -49.55 -32.36 -2.31
CA THR A 449 -49.56 -31.74 -3.64
C THR A 449 -49.98 -32.75 -4.70
N CYS A 450 -50.87 -32.34 -5.61
CA CYS A 450 -51.35 -33.14 -6.73
C CYS A 450 -51.03 -32.48 -8.08
N PHE A 451 -51.03 -33.27 -9.15
CA PHE A 451 -50.97 -32.77 -10.53
C PHE A 451 -51.97 -33.52 -11.42
N TRP A 452 -52.46 -32.85 -12.46
CA TRP A 452 -53.40 -33.48 -13.39
C TRP A 452 -52.65 -34.26 -14.47
N ASN A 453 -52.88 -35.57 -14.54
CA ASN A 453 -52.34 -36.42 -15.59
C ASN A 453 -53.29 -36.40 -16.80
N TYR A 454 -52.94 -35.64 -17.83
CA TYR A 454 -53.74 -35.51 -19.06
C TYR A 454 -53.81 -36.80 -19.89
N GLN A 455 -52.86 -37.73 -19.74
CA GLN A 455 -52.86 -39.00 -20.47
C GLN A 455 -53.89 -39.98 -19.89
N GLU A 456 -53.97 -40.05 -18.56
CA GLU A 456 -54.93 -40.89 -17.86
C GLU A 456 -56.26 -40.16 -17.57
N ASN A 457 -56.29 -38.85 -17.79
CA ASN A 457 -57.36 -37.93 -17.43
C ASN A 457 -57.77 -38.06 -15.95
N LYS A 458 -56.76 -38.14 -15.08
CA LYS A 458 -56.91 -38.36 -13.63
C LYS A 458 -55.93 -37.51 -12.84
N CYS A 459 -56.34 -37.13 -11.63
CA CYS A 459 -55.46 -36.45 -10.68
C CYS A 459 -54.55 -37.46 -9.96
N GLN A 460 -53.27 -37.11 -9.79
CA GLN A 460 -52.26 -37.98 -9.17
C GLN A 460 -51.45 -37.21 -8.13
N LYS A 461 -50.92 -37.91 -7.12
CA LYS A 461 -50.09 -37.32 -6.06
C LYS A 461 -48.67 -37.07 -6.56
N VAL A 462 -48.11 -35.90 -6.23
CA VAL A 462 -46.70 -35.57 -6.49
C VAL A 462 -45.82 -36.24 -5.43
N THR A 463 -44.87 -37.07 -5.85
CA THR A 463 -43.88 -37.69 -4.95
C THR A 463 -42.49 -37.06 -5.10
N ALA A 464 -42.16 -36.58 -6.30
CA ALA A 464 -40.95 -35.85 -6.66
C ALA A 464 -41.25 -35.00 -7.91
N CYS A 465 -40.39 -34.02 -8.25
CA CYS A 465 -40.57 -33.22 -9.47
C CYS A 465 -40.77 -34.10 -10.72
N GLN A 466 -40.03 -35.19 -10.85
CA GLN A 466 -40.09 -36.12 -11.99
C GLN A 466 -41.43 -36.86 -12.12
N SER A 467 -42.24 -36.90 -11.06
CA SER A 467 -43.59 -37.48 -11.12
C SER A 467 -44.58 -36.59 -11.88
N ILE A 468 -44.28 -35.30 -12.05
CA ILE A 468 -45.16 -34.34 -12.71
C ILE A 468 -45.00 -34.44 -14.22
N LEU A 469 -46.09 -34.77 -14.92
CA LEU A 469 -46.09 -35.05 -16.37
C LEU A 469 -46.54 -33.87 -17.24
N ASN A 470 -46.76 -32.70 -16.65
CA ASN A 470 -47.19 -31.50 -17.39
C ASN A 470 -46.45 -30.24 -16.90
N GLN A 471 -46.33 -29.25 -17.80
CA GLN A 471 -45.60 -28.02 -17.54
C GLN A 471 -46.27 -27.12 -16.50
N LYS A 472 -47.61 -27.04 -16.53
CA LYS A 472 -48.40 -26.14 -15.69
C LYS A 472 -48.24 -26.42 -14.19
N ASP A 473 -48.06 -27.68 -13.84
CA ASP A 473 -47.96 -28.13 -12.45
C ASP A 473 -46.51 -28.29 -11.96
N CYS A 474 -45.51 -28.12 -12.83
CA CYS A 474 -44.09 -28.30 -12.52
C CYS A 474 -43.50 -27.10 -11.77
N ILE A 475 -43.86 -26.96 -10.48
CA ILE A 475 -43.49 -25.80 -9.66
C ILE A 475 -42.69 -26.23 -8.44
N LYS A 476 -43.22 -27.18 -7.65
CA LYS A 476 -42.57 -27.72 -6.46
C LYS A 476 -42.97 -29.18 -6.22
N ASP A 477 -42.14 -29.90 -5.47
CA ASP A 477 -42.45 -31.24 -5.00
C ASP A 477 -43.10 -31.27 -3.60
N ASN A 478 -43.27 -32.47 -3.04
CA ASN A 478 -43.89 -32.68 -1.73
C ASN A 478 -43.00 -32.27 -0.54
N ASN A 479 -41.71 -31.99 -0.77
CA ASN A 479 -40.76 -31.47 0.22
C ASN A 479 -40.58 -29.96 0.11
N ASN A 480 -41.39 -29.28 -0.71
CA ASN A 480 -41.31 -27.85 -1.01
C ASN A 480 -40.04 -27.44 -1.76
N GLU A 481 -39.35 -28.39 -2.42
CA GLU A 481 -38.21 -28.12 -3.30
C GLU A 481 -38.70 -27.58 -4.66
N ALA A 482 -37.98 -26.62 -5.24
CA ALA A 482 -38.35 -26.01 -6.51
C ALA A 482 -38.13 -26.96 -7.69
N CYS A 483 -39.11 -27.05 -8.58
CA CYS A 483 -39.04 -27.79 -9.84
C CYS A 483 -38.91 -26.84 -11.04
N ASP A 484 -38.47 -27.36 -12.18
CA ASP A 484 -38.46 -26.65 -13.45
C ASP A 484 -38.83 -27.58 -14.61
N TRP A 485 -39.55 -27.04 -15.60
CA TRP A 485 -39.97 -27.78 -16.79
C TRP A 485 -38.95 -27.62 -17.90
N ILE A 486 -38.23 -28.69 -18.22
CA ILE A 486 -37.15 -28.64 -19.21
C ILE A 486 -37.67 -28.97 -20.62
N SER A 487 -36.90 -28.56 -21.64
CA SER A 487 -37.22 -28.73 -23.06
C SER A 487 -37.44 -30.17 -23.53
N SER A 488 -37.08 -31.17 -22.73
CA SER A 488 -37.37 -32.59 -22.99
C SER A 488 -38.79 -33.02 -22.58
N ASN A 489 -39.67 -32.07 -22.27
CA ASN A 489 -41.04 -32.29 -21.77
C ASN A 489 -41.08 -33.14 -20.50
N LYS A 490 -40.17 -32.84 -19.57
CA LYS A 490 -40.11 -33.48 -18.26
C LYS A 490 -39.96 -32.42 -17.18
N CYS A 491 -40.59 -32.66 -16.04
CA CYS A 491 -40.36 -31.87 -14.84
C CYS A 491 -39.15 -32.42 -14.07
N VAL A 492 -38.24 -31.54 -13.64
CA VAL A 492 -37.03 -31.93 -12.90
C VAL A 492 -36.83 -31.01 -11.71
N GLN A 493 -36.01 -31.43 -10.75
CA GLN A 493 -35.62 -30.59 -9.61
C GLN A 493 -34.72 -29.46 -10.11
N LYS A 494 -34.95 -28.23 -9.62
CA LYS A 494 -34.22 -27.04 -10.03
C LYS A 494 -32.81 -27.03 -9.43
N THR A 495 -31.78 -27.17 -10.26
CA THR A 495 -30.35 -27.10 -9.89
C THR A 495 -29.56 -26.31 -10.93
N CYS A 496 -28.29 -25.96 -10.69
CA CYS A 496 -27.49 -25.29 -11.73
C CYS A 496 -27.46 -26.09 -13.05
N ASP A 497 -27.50 -27.42 -12.99
CA ASP A 497 -27.39 -28.29 -14.18
C ASP A 497 -28.71 -28.45 -14.95
N THR A 498 -29.86 -28.11 -14.35
CA THR A 498 -31.17 -28.13 -15.02
C THR A 498 -31.54 -26.80 -15.66
N ALA A 499 -30.64 -25.82 -15.60
CA ALA A 499 -30.84 -24.50 -16.17
C ALA A 499 -31.11 -24.53 -17.68
N PRO A 500 -32.09 -23.78 -18.18
CA PRO A 500 -32.39 -23.72 -19.60
C PRO A 500 -31.24 -23.18 -20.46
N LEU A 501 -31.09 -23.70 -21.69
CA LEU A 501 -30.00 -23.34 -22.60
C LEU A 501 -29.97 -21.86 -22.99
N GLN A 502 -31.09 -21.14 -22.90
CA GLN A 502 -31.13 -19.70 -23.17
C GLN A 502 -30.42 -18.83 -22.12
N LEU A 503 -30.07 -19.40 -20.96
CA LEU A 503 -29.27 -18.69 -19.96
C LEU A 503 -27.81 -18.75 -20.40
N ILE A 504 -27.30 -17.62 -20.89
CA ILE A 504 -25.97 -17.54 -21.50
C ILE A 504 -24.99 -16.70 -20.70
N SER A 505 -25.48 -15.95 -19.70
CA SER A 505 -24.65 -15.07 -18.88
C SER A 505 -24.55 -15.46 -17.41
N GLU A 506 -23.46 -15.03 -16.78
CA GLU A 506 -23.20 -15.26 -15.35
C GLU A 506 -24.35 -14.73 -14.48
N LYS A 507 -24.87 -13.53 -14.78
CA LYS A 507 -25.98 -12.93 -14.04
C LYS A 507 -27.26 -13.77 -14.13
N GLN A 508 -27.60 -14.23 -15.34
CA GLN A 508 -28.77 -15.08 -15.58
C GLN A 508 -28.68 -16.41 -14.81
N CYS A 509 -27.50 -17.02 -14.75
CA CYS A 509 -27.29 -18.24 -14.00
C CYS A 509 -27.38 -18.03 -12.48
N GLN A 510 -26.89 -16.90 -11.98
CA GLN A 510 -27.02 -16.54 -10.57
C GLN A 510 -28.46 -16.20 -10.18
N GLU A 511 -29.28 -15.66 -11.07
CA GLU A 511 -30.71 -15.37 -10.80
C GLU A 511 -31.58 -16.64 -10.87
N TYR A 512 -31.21 -17.62 -11.71
CA TYR A 512 -31.96 -18.86 -11.88
C TYR A 512 -31.98 -19.73 -10.61
N PHE A 513 -30.84 -19.91 -9.94
CA PHE A 513 -30.73 -20.75 -8.74
C PHE A 513 -29.64 -20.25 -7.78
N LYS A 514 -30.02 -19.95 -6.53
CA LYS A 514 -29.12 -19.62 -5.41
C LYS A 514 -29.41 -20.51 -4.21
N PRO A 515 -28.61 -21.55 -3.94
CA PRO A 515 -28.78 -22.36 -2.75
C PRO A 515 -28.34 -21.61 -1.48
N LEU A 516 -28.98 -21.92 -0.35
CA LEU A 516 -28.64 -21.37 0.99
C LEU A 516 -27.23 -21.75 1.49
N ASN A 517 -26.57 -22.74 0.86
CA ASN A 517 -25.30 -23.33 1.31
C ASN A 517 -24.04 -22.85 0.54
N GLY A 518 -24.10 -21.72 -0.17
CA GLY A 518 -22.91 -21.06 -0.72
C GLY A 518 -22.39 -21.57 -2.08
N THR A 519 -23.07 -22.49 -2.75
CA THR A 519 -22.75 -22.89 -4.14
C THR A 519 -23.18 -21.80 -5.14
N VAL A 520 -22.28 -21.38 -6.03
CA VAL A 520 -22.56 -20.35 -7.05
C VAL A 520 -22.73 -21.01 -8.42
N CYS A 521 -23.83 -20.73 -9.13
CA CYS A 521 -24.01 -21.15 -10.53
C CYS A 521 -23.24 -20.22 -11.48
N THR A 522 -22.70 -20.76 -12.56
CA THR A 522 -22.00 -20.03 -13.63
C THR A 522 -22.47 -20.48 -15.01
N SER A 523 -22.20 -19.70 -16.06
CA SER A 523 -22.60 -20.02 -17.44
C SER A 523 -21.82 -21.21 -18.01
N LYS A 524 -22.51 -21.98 -18.86
CA LYS A 524 -21.96 -23.16 -19.56
C LYS A 524 -21.75 -22.87 -21.04
N LEU A 525 -20.71 -23.48 -21.62
CA LEU A 525 -20.46 -23.40 -23.07
C LEU A 525 -21.68 -23.93 -23.84
N ASN A 526 -22.16 -23.17 -24.82
CA ASN A 526 -23.39 -23.41 -25.59
C ASN A 526 -24.71 -23.18 -24.83
N GLY A 527 -24.66 -22.48 -23.69
CA GLY A 527 -25.84 -22.08 -22.93
C GLY A 527 -26.21 -23.05 -21.80
N GLY A 528 -27.05 -22.57 -20.88
CA GLY A 528 -27.35 -23.22 -19.61
C GLY A 528 -26.34 -22.84 -18.53
N CYS A 529 -26.53 -23.42 -17.34
CA CYS A 529 -25.70 -23.15 -16.18
C CYS A 529 -25.01 -24.43 -15.70
N LYS A 530 -24.01 -24.24 -14.83
CA LYS A 530 -23.31 -25.32 -14.13
C LYS A 530 -22.81 -24.80 -12.78
N ASN A 531 -22.37 -25.71 -11.91
CA ASN A 531 -21.68 -25.31 -10.69
C ASN A 531 -20.33 -24.66 -11.00
N LYS A 532 -20.03 -23.56 -10.30
CA LYS A 532 -18.73 -22.89 -10.41
C LYS A 532 -17.62 -23.76 -9.83
N SER A 533 -16.46 -23.74 -10.48
CA SER A 533 -15.30 -24.61 -10.21
C SER A 533 -13.99 -23.85 -10.46
N SER A 534 -12.83 -24.52 -10.37
CA SER A 534 -11.51 -23.91 -10.61
C SER A 534 -11.44 -23.17 -11.95
N CYS A 535 -10.59 -22.14 -12.05
CA CYS A 535 -10.41 -21.36 -13.28
C CYS A 535 -10.16 -22.24 -14.52
N GLN A 536 -9.33 -23.28 -14.39
CA GLN A 536 -8.98 -24.20 -15.49
C GLN A 536 -10.17 -24.98 -16.06
N ASN A 537 -11.24 -25.15 -15.27
CA ASN A 537 -12.45 -25.87 -15.65
C ASN A 537 -13.54 -24.93 -16.21
N GLN A 538 -13.25 -23.63 -16.31
CA GLN A 538 -14.12 -22.64 -16.92
C GLN A 538 -13.93 -22.64 -18.44
N GLN A 539 -15.05 -22.70 -19.15
CA GLN A 539 -15.07 -22.94 -20.60
C GLN A 539 -15.53 -21.71 -21.40
N THR A 540 -15.89 -20.63 -20.72
CA THR A 540 -16.37 -19.40 -21.36
C THR A 540 -15.67 -18.18 -20.78
N GLN A 541 -15.54 -17.11 -21.57
CA GLN A 541 -14.97 -15.84 -21.12
C GLN A 541 -15.77 -15.23 -19.97
N GLU A 542 -17.11 -15.31 -20.03
CA GLU A 542 -17.98 -14.75 -19.00
C GLU A 542 -17.85 -15.49 -17.66
N SER A 543 -17.63 -16.81 -17.69
CA SER A 543 -17.42 -17.62 -16.48
C SER A 543 -15.99 -17.52 -15.93
N CYS A 544 -15.06 -16.91 -16.68
CA CYS A 544 -13.64 -16.79 -16.33
C CYS A 544 -13.34 -15.48 -15.58
N ASN A 545 -13.91 -15.33 -14.39
CA ASN A 545 -13.73 -14.15 -13.55
C ASN A 545 -13.04 -14.48 -12.22
N VAL A 546 -13.67 -15.35 -11.43
CA VAL A 546 -13.19 -15.89 -10.17
C VAL A 546 -13.55 -17.37 -10.09
N ASP A 547 -12.77 -18.17 -9.38
CA ASP A 547 -13.12 -19.57 -9.13
C ASP A 547 -14.06 -19.74 -7.92
N ASN A 548 -14.33 -21.00 -7.55
CA ASN A 548 -15.13 -21.37 -6.39
C ASN A 548 -14.47 -21.08 -5.03
N GLN A 549 -13.20 -20.65 -5.00
CA GLN A 549 -12.44 -20.26 -3.80
C GLN A 549 -12.24 -18.74 -3.71
N GLY A 550 -12.63 -17.98 -4.74
CA GLY A 550 -12.47 -16.53 -4.83
C GLY A 550 -11.18 -16.07 -5.52
N ASN A 551 -10.38 -16.97 -6.11
CA ASN A 551 -9.17 -16.59 -6.83
C ASN A 551 -9.51 -15.96 -8.18
N GLN A 552 -8.77 -14.93 -8.60
CA GLN A 552 -8.98 -14.29 -9.90
C GLN A 552 -8.52 -15.16 -11.06
N CYS A 553 -9.38 -15.26 -12.08
CA CYS A 553 -9.11 -15.98 -13.31
C CYS A 553 -8.75 -15.02 -14.45
N PHE A 554 -7.99 -15.52 -15.43
CA PHE A 554 -7.65 -14.82 -16.65
C PHE A 554 -8.09 -15.64 -17.86
N TRP A 555 -8.83 -14.98 -18.75
CA TRP A 555 -9.25 -15.57 -20.01
C TRP A 555 -8.17 -15.37 -21.08
N ASN A 556 -7.59 -16.47 -21.56
CA ASN A 556 -6.66 -16.42 -22.67
C ASN A 556 -7.44 -16.47 -23.99
N ASP A 557 -7.53 -15.32 -24.67
CA ASP A 557 -8.27 -15.20 -25.92
C ASP A 557 -7.68 -16.00 -27.08
N THR A 558 -6.37 -16.26 -27.08
CA THR A 558 -5.68 -17.05 -28.11
C THR A 558 -5.95 -18.54 -27.94
N LEU A 559 -5.86 -19.04 -26.71
CA LEU A 559 -6.02 -20.46 -26.40
C LEU A 559 -7.49 -20.85 -26.15
N LYS A 560 -8.39 -19.88 -25.99
CA LYS A 560 -9.80 -20.09 -25.58
C LYS A 560 -9.92 -20.91 -24.30
N LEU A 561 -9.00 -20.66 -23.36
CA LEU A 561 -8.90 -21.35 -22.09
C LEU A 561 -8.84 -20.33 -20.96
N CYS A 562 -9.54 -20.63 -19.87
CA CYS A 562 -9.43 -19.88 -18.63
C CYS A 562 -8.30 -20.47 -17.78
N LYS A 563 -7.44 -19.63 -17.22
CA LYS A 563 -6.39 -20.05 -16.28
C LYS A 563 -6.44 -19.21 -15.01
N LEU A 564 -5.75 -19.67 -13.96
CA LEU A 564 -5.47 -18.81 -12.81
C LEU A 564 -4.66 -17.61 -13.32
N LYS A 565 -5.01 -16.41 -12.88
CA LYS A 565 -4.31 -15.21 -13.31
C LYS A 565 -2.98 -15.11 -12.57
N GLU A 566 -1.88 -15.08 -13.31
CA GLU A 566 -0.50 -15.06 -12.79
C GLU A 566 0.07 -13.63 -12.80
N CYS A 567 1.17 -13.38 -12.09
CA CYS A 567 1.81 -12.06 -12.04
C CYS A 567 2.07 -11.50 -13.45
N ASN A 568 2.60 -12.34 -14.35
CA ASN A 568 2.96 -11.96 -15.71
C ASN A 568 1.76 -11.55 -16.59
N ASP A 569 0.54 -11.87 -16.16
CA ASP A 569 -0.71 -11.50 -16.85
C ASP A 569 -1.18 -10.07 -16.48
N ILE A 570 -0.49 -9.40 -15.56
CA ILE A 570 -0.83 -8.06 -15.07
C ILE A 570 0.11 -7.05 -15.73
N GLN A 571 -0.49 -6.08 -16.41
CA GLN A 571 0.22 -4.89 -16.90
C GLN A 571 0.07 -3.79 -15.86
N SER A 572 1.13 -3.60 -15.06
CA SER A 572 1.26 -2.49 -14.15
C SER A 572 2.72 -2.15 -13.94
N ASN A 573 3.00 -0.86 -13.84
CA ASN A 573 4.28 -0.29 -13.42
C ASN A 573 4.25 0.16 -11.95
N SER A 574 3.22 -0.25 -11.20
CA SER A 574 3.07 0.04 -9.78
C SER A 574 3.31 -1.25 -9.00
N PHE A 575 4.34 -1.23 -8.14
CA PHE A 575 4.57 -2.30 -7.18
C PHE A 575 3.29 -2.58 -6.37
N GLN A 576 2.58 -1.53 -5.94
CA GLN A 576 1.38 -1.69 -5.13
C GLN A 576 0.24 -2.38 -5.88
N GLU A 577 0.07 -2.10 -7.16
CA GLU A 577 -0.94 -2.78 -7.98
C GLU A 577 -0.56 -4.25 -8.22
N CYS A 578 0.71 -4.53 -8.51
CA CYS A 578 1.24 -5.90 -8.64
C CYS A 578 1.03 -6.69 -7.34
N PHE A 579 1.44 -6.10 -6.21
CA PHE A 579 1.42 -6.73 -4.90
C PHE A 579 -0.01 -6.89 -4.33
N SER A 580 -0.91 -5.94 -4.61
CA SER A 580 -2.32 -6.02 -4.18
C SER A 580 -3.09 -7.09 -4.94
N PHE A 581 -2.75 -7.35 -6.20
CA PHE A 581 -3.34 -8.44 -6.97
C PHE A 581 -2.94 -9.80 -6.39
N ASN A 582 -1.65 -9.99 -6.12
CA ASN A 582 -1.15 -11.18 -5.46
C ASN A 582 0.14 -10.83 -4.73
N LYS A 583 0.20 -11.15 -3.44
CA LYS A 583 1.34 -10.85 -2.56
C LYS A 583 2.66 -11.50 -3.02
N ASN A 584 2.58 -12.46 -3.94
CA ASN A 584 3.75 -13.09 -4.56
C ASN A 584 4.19 -12.43 -5.87
N CYS A 585 3.70 -11.21 -6.17
CA CYS A 585 4.11 -10.44 -7.34
C CYS A 585 4.85 -9.15 -6.95
N THR A 586 5.82 -8.78 -7.78
CA THR A 586 6.49 -7.48 -7.77
C THR A 586 6.44 -6.85 -9.16
N ILE A 587 6.94 -5.63 -9.29
CA ILE A 587 7.12 -4.97 -10.59
C ILE A 587 8.26 -5.65 -11.36
N GLY A 588 8.07 -5.84 -12.66
CA GLY A 588 9.09 -6.31 -13.60
C GLY A 588 9.36 -5.32 -14.71
N LEU A 589 10.23 -5.73 -15.64
CA LEU A 589 10.56 -4.93 -16.82
C LEU A 589 9.33 -4.71 -17.72
N ASN A 590 9.34 -3.60 -18.47
CA ASN A 590 8.31 -3.26 -19.46
C ASN A 590 6.89 -3.11 -18.87
N GLY A 591 6.76 -2.68 -17.60
CA GLY A 591 5.46 -2.39 -16.98
C GLY A 591 4.57 -3.62 -16.81
N ARG A 592 5.18 -4.78 -16.56
CA ARG A 592 4.47 -6.01 -16.20
C ARG A 592 4.85 -6.44 -14.80
N CYS A 593 3.91 -7.04 -14.08
CA CYS A 593 4.24 -7.67 -12.82
C CYS A 593 4.95 -9.00 -13.06
N VAL A 594 5.86 -9.39 -12.17
CA VAL A 594 6.59 -10.66 -12.21
C VAL A 594 6.49 -11.35 -10.85
N PRO A 595 6.64 -12.68 -10.78
CA PRO A 595 6.72 -13.37 -9.50
C PRO A 595 7.90 -12.88 -8.67
N LEU A 596 7.73 -12.84 -7.34
CA LEU A 596 8.83 -12.59 -6.42
C LEU A 596 9.94 -13.64 -6.62
N ARG A 597 11.18 -13.17 -6.57
CA ARG A 597 12.42 -13.98 -6.53
C ARG A 597 13.18 -13.66 -5.26
N GLN A 598 14.20 -14.44 -4.92
CA GLN A 598 15.10 -14.07 -3.84
C GLN A 598 15.83 -12.78 -4.24
N CYS A 599 16.07 -11.84 -3.31
CA CYS A 599 16.69 -10.56 -3.66
C CYS A 599 18.04 -10.74 -4.38
N ASN A 600 18.83 -11.74 -3.98
CA ASN A 600 20.12 -12.04 -4.61
C ASN A 600 20.04 -12.62 -6.04
N GLU A 601 18.87 -13.08 -6.48
CA GLU A 601 18.60 -13.59 -7.84
C GLU A 601 18.16 -12.47 -8.81
N ILE A 602 17.88 -11.28 -8.28
CA ILE A 602 17.40 -10.14 -9.07
C ILE A 602 18.60 -9.43 -9.71
N GLY A 603 18.65 -9.49 -11.04
CA GLY A 603 19.74 -8.92 -11.84
C GLY A 603 19.51 -7.48 -12.34
N ASN A 604 18.41 -6.83 -11.96
CA ASN A 604 18.13 -5.46 -12.38
C ASN A 604 17.50 -4.62 -11.26
N LYS A 605 17.71 -3.30 -11.34
CA LYS A 605 17.25 -2.32 -10.35
C LYS A 605 15.74 -2.23 -10.23
N TYR A 606 15.01 -2.44 -11.32
CA TYR A 606 13.55 -2.27 -11.36
C TYR A 606 12.82 -3.31 -10.52
N GLU A 607 13.26 -4.57 -10.58
CA GLU A 607 12.67 -5.67 -9.81
C GLU A 607 13.14 -5.70 -8.34
N CYS A 608 14.27 -5.05 -8.04
CA CYS A 608 14.94 -5.06 -6.74
C CYS A 608 14.24 -4.15 -5.73
N ILE A 609 13.00 -4.50 -5.39
CA ILE A 609 12.15 -3.75 -4.46
C ILE A 609 11.73 -4.68 -3.31
N PHE A 610 11.21 -5.84 -3.66
CA PHE A 610 10.72 -6.83 -2.72
C PHE A 610 10.90 -8.21 -3.35
N GLY A 611 11.46 -9.13 -2.58
CA GLY A 611 11.72 -10.52 -2.93
C GLY A 611 10.94 -11.49 -2.05
N GLN A 612 11.14 -12.78 -2.28
CA GLN A 612 10.55 -13.84 -1.45
C GLN A 612 11.11 -13.84 -0.02
N ASP A 613 12.34 -13.35 0.14
CA ASP A 613 13.06 -13.11 1.38
C ASP A 613 12.77 -11.74 2.00
N GLY A 614 11.91 -10.93 1.38
CA GLY A 614 11.49 -9.63 1.89
C GLY A 614 12.08 -8.45 1.10
N PRO A 615 12.09 -7.23 1.68
CA PRO A 615 12.58 -6.04 1.02
C PRO A 615 14.00 -6.17 0.47
N CYS A 616 14.21 -5.60 -0.72
CA CYS A 616 15.48 -5.66 -1.42
C CYS A 616 16.10 -4.28 -1.61
N LEU A 617 17.42 -4.26 -1.76
CA LEU A 617 18.25 -3.09 -1.99
C LEU A 617 19.15 -3.31 -3.21
N TRP A 618 19.06 -2.39 -4.17
CA TRP A 618 19.97 -2.32 -5.31
C TRP A 618 21.18 -1.41 -5.05
N ILE A 619 22.39 -1.94 -5.23
CA ILE A 619 23.66 -1.23 -5.05
C ILE A 619 24.32 -1.09 -6.41
N ASP A 620 24.36 0.13 -6.96
CA ASP A 620 24.76 0.42 -8.35
C ASP A 620 26.24 0.08 -8.65
N ASN A 621 27.14 0.21 -7.67
CA ASN A 621 28.60 0.08 -7.84
C ASN A 621 29.22 -1.11 -7.08
N TYR A 622 28.55 -2.27 -7.03
CA TYR A 622 29.03 -3.42 -6.25
C TYR A 622 30.10 -4.29 -6.97
N SER A 623 30.11 -4.34 -8.30
CA SER A 623 31.09 -5.15 -9.06
C SER A 623 31.53 -4.45 -10.35
N THR A 624 32.66 -4.90 -10.93
CA THR A 624 33.19 -4.42 -12.21
C THR A 624 32.21 -4.58 -13.39
N ASN A 625 31.11 -5.32 -13.21
CA ASN A 625 30.10 -5.61 -14.23
C ASN A 625 28.74 -4.92 -13.96
N GLY A 626 28.66 -3.99 -13.00
CA GLY A 626 27.44 -3.22 -12.67
C GLY A 626 26.88 -3.50 -11.27
N GLY A 627 25.62 -3.06 -11.07
CA GLY A 627 24.94 -3.11 -9.77
C GLY A 627 24.38 -4.49 -9.39
N LYS A 628 24.06 -4.66 -8.10
CA LYS A 628 23.55 -5.93 -7.55
C LYS A 628 22.46 -5.71 -6.49
N CYS A 629 21.51 -6.65 -6.42
CA CYS A 629 20.41 -6.65 -5.46
C CYS A 629 20.71 -7.51 -4.21
N PHE A 630 20.31 -7.03 -3.03
CA PHE A 630 20.51 -7.68 -1.73
C PHE A 630 19.24 -7.62 -0.88
N GLN A 631 19.01 -8.61 -0.02
CA GLN A 631 17.98 -8.54 1.01
C GLN A 631 18.35 -7.45 2.03
N TYR A 632 17.41 -6.56 2.36
CA TYR A 632 17.68 -5.43 3.24
C TYR A 632 16.47 -5.03 4.08
N ASN A 633 16.55 -5.28 5.39
CA ASN A 633 15.57 -4.83 6.37
C ASN A 633 16.15 -3.78 7.34
N SER A 634 17.46 -3.85 7.57
CA SER A 634 18.22 -2.91 8.39
C SER A 634 19.70 -3.03 8.01
N CYS A 635 20.57 -2.21 8.58
CA CYS A 635 22.02 -2.39 8.42
C CYS A 635 22.46 -3.85 8.66
N SER A 636 21.89 -4.55 9.66
CA SER A 636 22.25 -5.93 10.04
C SER A 636 21.85 -7.02 9.04
N SER A 637 21.12 -6.68 7.98
CA SER A 637 20.88 -7.61 6.87
C SER A 637 22.14 -7.90 6.05
N ILE A 638 23.12 -7.00 6.07
CA ILE A 638 24.31 -7.09 5.20
C ILE A 638 25.53 -7.55 6.00
N LYS A 639 26.17 -8.63 5.56
CA LYS A 639 27.31 -9.27 6.25
C LYS A 639 28.68 -8.71 5.85
N TRP A 640 28.75 -7.40 5.64
CA TRP A 640 30.01 -6.72 5.32
C TRP A 640 30.76 -6.31 6.58
N LYS A 641 32.08 -6.25 6.49
CA LYS A 641 32.97 -6.19 7.66
C LYS A 641 33.70 -4.86 7.82
N THR A 642 33.48 -3.93 6.90
CA THR A 642 34.14 -2.62 6.90
C THR A 642 33.12 -1.51 6.89
N ASP A 643 33.40 -0.42 7.60
CA ASP A 643 32.54 0.76 7.61
C ASP A 643 32.31 1.28 6.18
N ARG A 644 33.39 1.39 5.37
CA ARG A 644 33.33 1.82 3.97
C ARG A 644 32.31 1.03 3.14
N GLU A 645 32.29 -0.30 3.26
CA GLU A 645 31.29 -1.12 2.58
C GLU A 645 29.90 -0.82 3.13
N CYS A 646 29.72 -0.80 4.45
CA CYS A 646 28.43 -0.52 5.08
C CYS A 646 27.87 0.86 4.72
N LYS A 647 28.72 1.86 4.47
CA LYS A 647 28.32 3.20 4.01
C LYS A 647 27.78 3.22 2.57
N LEU A 648 28.06 2.21 1.74
CA LEU A 648 27.44 2.07 0.41
C LEU A 648 25.92 1.85 0.48
N ILE A 649 25.43 1.39 1.63
CA ILE A 649 24.00 1.15 1.89
C ILE A 649 23.34 2.42 2.43
N SER A 650 23.96 2.98 3.48
CA SER A 650 23.46 4.14 4.21
C SER A 650 24.56 4.71 5.09
N ASN A 651 24.68 6.05 5.18
CA ASN A 651 25.63 6.67 6.09
C ASN A 651 25.26 6.57 7.57
N TYR A 652 24.07 6.04 7.85
CA TYR A 652 23.65 5.65 9.19
C TYR A 652 24.01 4.19 9.54
N CYS A 653 24.71 3.47 8.67
CA CYS A 653 25.30 2.16 8.96
C CYS A 653 26.80 2.25 9.22
N THR A 654 27.32 1.38 10.09
CA THR A 654 28.74 1.08 10.30
C THR A 654 28.90 -0.45 10.38
N THR A 655 30.03 -0.98 10.83
CA THR A 655 30.26 -2.44 10.99
C THR A 655 30.57 -2.81 12.43
N ASN A 656 30.20 -4.02 12.85
CA ASN A 656 30.66 -4.63 14.11
C ASN A 656 31.86 -5.60 13.92
N GLY A 657 32.45 -5.62 12.73
CA GLY A 657 33.54 -6.52 12.33
C GLY A 657 33.06 -7.86 11.73
N TYR A 658 31.76 -8.15 11.82
CA TYR A 658 31.13 -9.35 11.23
C TYR A 658 30.05 -9.00 10.22
N GLU A 659 29.28 -7.96 10.50
CA GLU A 659 28.18 -7.47 9.68
C GLU A 659 28.03 -5.95 9.83
N CYS A 660 27.20 -5.36 8.98
CA CYS A 660 26.80 -3.98 9.13
C CYS A 660 25.83 -3.84 10.30
N VAL A 661 25.93 -2.74 11.04
CA VAL A 661 25.06 -2.39 12.16
C VAL A 661 24.75 -0.89 12.09
N PRO A 662 23.64 -0.41 12.65
CA PRO A 662 23.40 1.03 12.65
C PRO A 662 24.44 1.75 13.52
N ILE A 663 24.73 3.02 13.21
CA ILE A 663 25.64 3.84 14.01
C ILE A 663 25.08 4.04 15.43
N THR A 664 25.99 4.24 16.38
CA THR A 664 25.71 4.53 17.80
C THR A 664 26.49 5.78 18.23
N LYS A 665 26.42 6.17 19.50
CA LYS A 665 27.38 7.13 20.07
C LYS A 665 28.79 6.58 19.97
N CYS A 666 29.79 7.45 19.78
CA CYS A 666 31.17 7.00 19.61
C CYS A 666 31.64 6.13 20.79
N GLN A 667 31.20 6.42 22.02
CA GLN A 667 31.57 5.64 23.21
C GLN A 667 30.97 4.23 23.26
N GLU A 668 29.87 4.00 22.54
CA GLU A 668 29.16 2.72 22.48
C GLU A 668 29.50 1.94 21.22
N THR A 669 30.09 2.61 20.24
CA THR A 669 30.54 2.02 18.98
C THR A 669 31.63 0.98 19.23
N ASN A 670 31.51 -0.15 18.54
CA ASN A 670 32.53 -1.19 18.60
C ASN A 670 33.86 -0.73 18.00
N ILE A 671 34.95 -1.33 18.48
CA ILE A 671 36.31 -1.04 18.04
C ILE A 671 36.79 -1.93 16.88
N SER A 672 35.96 -2.87 16.43
CA SER A 672 36.28 -3.83 15.36
C SER A 672 35.88 -3.28 14.00
N GLY A 673 36.46 -2.12 13.64
CA GLY A 673 36.21 -1.45 12.36
C GLY A 673 35.01 -0.50 12.35
N GLY A 674 34.19 -0.46 13.41
CA GLY A 674 33.05 0.46 13.52
C GLY A 674 33.35 1.86 14.03
N CYS A 675 34.50 2.08 14.68
CA CYS A 675 34.89 3.37 15.27
C CYS A 675 35.33 4.40 14.22
N VAL A 676 34.39 4.82 13.37
CA VAL A 676 34.63 5.76 12.27
C VAL A 676 33.68 6.95 12.38
N THR A 677 32.37 6.68 12.39
CA THR A 677 31.33 7.70 12.50
C THR A 677 30.25 7.24 13.47
N GLY A 678 29.96 8.07 14.46
CA GLY A 678 28.84 7.92 15.38
C GLY A 678 27.74 8.93 15.07
N ILE A 679 26.65 8.87 15.83
CA ILE A 679 25.54 9.84 15.70
C ILE A 679 25.96 11.27 16.04
N GLU A 680 27.06 11.43 16.78
CA GLU A 680 27.62 12.70 17.25
C GLU A 680 28.68 13.28 16.28
N GLY A 681 28.98 12.58 15.19
CA GLY A 681 30.01 12.95 14.22
C GLY A 681 31.11 11.91 14.09
N MET A 682 32.29 12.35 13.64
CA MET A 682 33.44 11.44 13.48
C MET A 682 33.91 10.92 14.84
N CYS A 683 34.34 9.67 14.86
CA CYS A 683 34.93 9.05 16.04
C CYS A 683 36.44 8.90 15.89
N ILE A 684 37.11 8.71 17.01
CA ILE A 684 38.52 8.36 17.09
C ILE A 684 38.72 7.26 18.12
N GLN A 685 39.52 6.27 17.74
CA GLN A 685 39.91 5.18 18.63
C GLN A 685 41.20 5.57 19.38
N SER A 686 41.26 5.36 20.70
CA SER A 686 42.51 5.53 21.46
C SER A 686 42.58 4.70 22.74
N VAL A 687 43.78 4.63 23.32
CA VAL A 687 44.07 4.12 24.67
C VAL A 687 44.18 5.29 25.68
N THR A 688 44.17 5.04 26.99
CA THR A 688 44.25 6.14 27.98
C THR A 688 45.59 6.87 28.03
N ALA A 689 46.69 6.24 27.61
CA ALA A 689 48.02 6.84 27.58
C ALA A 689 48.97 6.09 26.63
N LEU A 690 50.06 6.74 26.23
CA LEU A 690 51.14 6.13 25.45
C LEU A 690 51.69 4.88 26.15
N GLY A 691 51.67 3.73 25.46
CA GLY A 691 52.16 2.45 25.99
C GLY A 691 51.19 1.69 26.89
N ALA A 692 49.92 2.12 27.02
CA ALA A 692 48.92 1.38 27.77
C ALA A 692 48.59 0.02 27.11
N LEU A 693 48.41 -1.02 27.93
CA LEU A 693 48.11 -2.40 27.49
C LEU A 693 46.60 -2.73 27.46
N GLU A 694 45.75 -1.76 27.80
CA GLU A 694 44.31 -1.95 27.79
C GLU A 694 43.74 -1.98 26.37
N GLN A 695 42.53 -2.53 26.23
CA GLN A 695 41.82 -2.48 24.96
C GLN A 695 41.48 -1.03 24.61
N PRO A 696 41.68 -0.60 23.36
CA PRO A 696 41.36 0.75 22.93
C PRO A 696 39.86 1.03 23.07
N LYS A 697 39.51 2.29 23.28
CA LYS A 697 38.13 2.80 23.38
C LYS A 697 37.84 3.76 22.24
N CYS A 698 36.58 3.86 21.86
CA CYS A 698 36.12 4.80 20.84
C CYS A 698 35.51 6.04 21.51
N GLN A 699 35.77 7.24 20.97
CA GLN A 699 35.26 8.50 21.48
C GLN A 699 35.06 9.52 20.35
N ILE A 700 34.40 10.65 20.62
CA ILE A 700 34.20 11.71 19.62
C ILE A 700 35.54 12.32 19.18
N PHE A 701 35.70 12.49 17.87
CA PHE A 701 36.87 13.11 17.28
C PHE A 701 36.77 14.63 17.34
N LEU A 702 37.71 15.26 18.05
CA LEU A 702 37.91 16.70 18.08
C LEU A 702 39.25 17.08 17.42
N HIS A 703 40.29 16.27 17.64
CA HIS A 703 41.63 16.47 17.09
C HIS A 703 42.48 15.20 17.22
N CYS A 704 43.46 15.03 16.33
CA CYS A 704 44.31 13.83 16.30
C CYS A 704 45.14 13.61 17.57
N SER A 705 45.47 14.66 18.33
CA SER A 705 46.23 14.51 19.59
C SER A 705 45.47 13.79 20.71
N GLN A 706 44.18 13.47 20.51
CA GLN A 706 43.42 12.56 21.38
C GLN A 706 43.84 11.09 21.19
N ALA A 707 44.58 10.76 20.13
CA ALA A 707 45.07 9.41 19.88
C ALA A 707 46.52 9.24 20.32
N TYR A 708 46.73 8.43 21.36
CA TYR A 708 48.04 8.14 21.93
C TYR A 708 48.74 6.97 21.23
N TYR A 709 48.98 7.10 19.92
CA TYR A 709 49.77 6.15 19.12
C TYR A 709 50.96 6.84 18.46
N VAL A 710 52.07 6.11 18.30
CA VAL A 710 53.31 6.68 17.76
C VAL A 710 53.64 6.24 16.35
N THR A 711 52.89 5.29 15.78
CA THR A 711 53.09 4.82 14.39
C THR A 711 52.03 5.40 13.46
N HIS A 712 52.39 5.63 12.19
CA HIS A 712 51.43 6.14 11.21
C HIS A 712 50.23 5.21 11.05
N GLN A 713 50.48 3.90 11.00
CA GLN A 713 49.44 2.90 10.80
C GLN A 713 48.40 2.89 11.94
N GLU A 714 48.83 3.05 13.19
CA GLU A 714 47.92 3.14 14.34
C GLU A 714 47.17 4.48 14.35
N CYS A 715 47.83 5.58 14.02
CA CYS A 715 47.17 6.89 13.91
C CYS A 715 46.13 6.94 12.81
N GLN A 716 46.39 6.30 11.67
CA GLN A 716 45.44 6.17 10.58
C GLN A 716 44.26 5.27 10.93
N ARG A 717 44.50 4.17 11.66
CA ARG A 717 43.43 3.34 12.21
C ARG A 717 42.59 4.10 13.23
N ALA A 718 43.21 4.99 14.01
CA ALA A 718 42.51 5.83 14.96
C ALA A 718 41.56 6.80 14.26
N ASN A 719 42.03 7.52 13.23
CA ASN A 719 41.21 8.36 12.36
C ASN A 719 41.93 8.63 11.01
N PRO A 720 41.23 8.58 9.86
CA PRO A 720 41.82 8.80 8.54
C PRO A 720 42.52 10.15 8.31
N GLN A 721 42.23 11.16 9.11
CA GLN A 721 42.82 12.50 9.00
C GLN A 721 44.09 12.68 9.86
N CYS A 722 44.62 11.58 10.42
CA CYS A 722 45.75 11.62 11.35
C CYS A 722 47.01 10.92 10.81
N THR A 723 48.17 11.42 11.25
CA THR A 723 49.49 10.79 11.13
C THR A 723 50.22 10.93 12.47
N THR A 724 51.51 10.64 12.53
CA THR A 724 52.31 10.69 13.77
C THR A 724 53.55 11.57 13.61
N ASN A 725 54.12 12.01 14.72
CA ASN A 725 55.48 12.56 14.78
C ASN A 725 56.49 11.60 15.43
N GLY A 726 56.08 10.37 15.73
CA GLY A 726 56.91 9.33 16.37
C GLY A 726 57.16 9.53 17.86
N ILE A 727 56.69 10.62 18.49
CA ILE A 727 57.08 10.98 19.86
C ILE A 727 55.88 11.26 20.77
N THR A 728 54.95 12.12 20.36
CA THR A 728 53.94 12.70 21.27
C THR A 728 52.52 12.15 21.05
N GLY A 729 52.36 11.17 20.17
CA GLY A 729 51.06 10.67 19.74
C GLY A 729 50.70 11.10 18.31
N CYS A 730 49.43 10.96 17.96
CA CYS A 730 48.94 11.31 16.64
C CYS A 730 48.76 12.83 16.47
N ARG A 731 48.84 13.29 15.21
CA ARG A 731 48.67 14.68 14.78
C ARG A 731 47.90 14.73 13.46
N SER A 732 47.31 15.87 13.14
CA SER A 732 46.57 16.05 11.89
C SER A 732 47.49 15.99 10.67
N LEU A 733 46.94 15.52 9.56
CA LEU A 733 47.60 15.64 8.26
C LEU A 733 47.79 17.12 7.88
N THR A 734 48.91 17.44 7.25
CA THR A 734 49.33 18.77 6.74
C THR A 734 50.09 18.61 5.42
N SER A 735 50.74 19.67 4.89
CA SER A 735 51.69 19.52 3.77
C SER A 735 52.81 18.54 4.14
N CYS A 736 53.31 17.78 3.15
CA CYS A 736 54.37 16.79 3.34
C CYS A 736 55.61 17.38 4.02
N ASP A 737 55.94 18.64 3.74
CA ASP A 737 57.17 19.31 4.21
C ASP A 737 57.28 19.41 5.76
N TYR A 738 56.21 19.14 6.49
CA TYR A 738 56.14 19.25 7.96
C TYR A 738 56.22 17.91 8.71
N TYR A 739 56.44 16.79 7.99
CA TYR A 739 56.51 15.46 8.58
C TYR A 739 57.95 14.99 8.82
N VAL A 740 58.09 14.14 9.83
CA VAL A 740 59.26 13.28 10.05
C VAL A 740 59.05 11.94 9.31
N GLU A 741 60.10 11.12 9.20
CA GLU A 741 60.09 9.84 8.46
C GLU A 741 58.87 8.97 8.79
N GLU A 742 58.62 8.70 10.07
CA GLU A 742 57.51 7.87 10.54
C GLU A 742 56.12 8.44 10.18
N GLY A 743 55.99 9.73 9.89
CA GLY A 743 54.71 10.38 9.52
C GLY A 743 54.56 10.66 8.02
N CYS A 744 55.59 10.42 7.22
CA CYS A 744 55.69 10.86 5.83
C CYS A 744 54.99 9.91 4.85
N HIS A 745 53.66 9.99 4.79
CA HIS A 745 52.84 9.11 3.94
C HIS A 745 51.82 9.84 3.08
N PHE A 746 51.01 10.73 3.66
CA PHE A 746 49.94 11.45 2.96
C PHE A 746 49.85 12.90 3.39
N ASN A 747 49.50 13.80 2.48
CA ASN A 747 49.20 15.19 2.80
C ASN A 747 47.70 15.39 3.11
N ASN A 748 47.33 16.60 3.52
CA ASN A 748 45.94 16.96 3.85
C ASN A 748 45.06 17.29 2.64
N ALA A 749 45.63 17.46 1.43
CA ALA A 749 44.88 17.80 0.23
C ALA A 749 44.35 16.57 -0.51
N GLY A 750 45.01 15.41 -0.35
CA GLY A 750 44.67 14.19 -1.08
C GLY A 750 44.95 14.32 -2.58
N ILE A 751 44.20 13.57 -3.39
CA ILE A 751 44.34 13.57 -4.85
C ILE A 751 43.65 14.82 -5.42
N GLU A 752 44.41 15.66 -6.12
CA GLU A 752 43.87 16.82 -6.83
C GLU A 752 43.80 16.56 -8.34
N ARG A 753 42.72 17.02 -8.98
CA ARG A 753 42.47 16.84 -10.41
C ARG A 753 42.17 18.17 -11.10
N ASN A 754 42.60 18.31 -12.34
CA ASN A 754 42.27 19.47 -13.18
C ASN A 754 40.85 19.38 -13.78
N GLU A 755 40.40 20.42 -14.50
CA GLU A 755 39.09 20.49 -15.18
C GLU A 755 38.83 19.33 -16.17
N ARG A 756 39.89 18.62 -16.60
CA ARG A 756 39.82 17.43 -17.47
C ARG A 756 39.88 16.12 -16.70
N ASN A 757 39.71 16.15 -15.37
CA ASN A 757 39.78 15.01 -14.45
C ASN A 757 41.16 14.30 -14.40
N GLN A 758 42.23 14.96 -14.85
CA GLN A 758 43.59 14.41 -14.82
C GLN A 758 44.27 14.72 -13.48
N VAL A 759 45.03 13.78 -12.93
CA VAL A 759 45.68 13.93 -11.62
C VAL A 759 46.84 14.92 -11.72
N ILE A 760 46.79 15.99 -10.93
CA ILE A 760 47.84 17.02 -10.85
C ILE A 760 48.63 16.94 -9.54
N SER A 761 48.12 16.21 -8.55
CA SER A 761 48.80 15.88 -7.29
C SER A 761 48.27 14.54 -6.79
N THR A 762 49.15 13.63 -6.37
CA THR A 762 48.75 12.30 -5.88
C THR A 762 48.29 12.30 -4.42
N GLY A 763 48.60 13.36 -3.67
CA GLY A 763 48.37 13.42 -2.23
C GLY A 763 49.34 12.60 -1.38
N ASN A 764 50.24 11.86 -2.02
CA ASN A 764 51.22 11.01 -1.34
C ASN A 764 52.48 11.80 -0.98
N CYS A 765 53.11 11.41 0.13
CA CYS A 765 54.40 11.93 0.57
C CYS A 765 55.49 10.86 0.48
N VAL A 766 56.70 11.28 0.14
CA VAL A 766 57.88 10.42 0.05
C VAL A 766 59.00 10.99 0.92
N TRP A 767 59.62 10.14 1.73
CA TRP A 767 60.78 10.50 2.55
C TRP A 767 62.05 10.52 1.71
N ASP A 768 62.69 11.69 1.63
CA ASP A 768 63.95 11.87 0.93
C ASP A 768 65.12 11.75 1.92
N SER A 769 65.70 10.54 1.99
CA SER A 769 66.79 10.22 2.92
C SER A 769 68.08 11.00 2.67
N GLN A 770 68.27 11.54 1.46
CA GLN A 770 69.45 12.34 1.14
C GLN A 770 69.40 13.71 1.85
N TYR A 771 68.21 14.28 1.99
CA TYR A 771 68.01 15.59 2.59
C TYR A 771 67.35 15.54 3.97
N ASN A 772 66.91 14.36 4.44
CA ASN A 772 66.13 14.14 5.65
C ASN A 772 64.87 15.03 5.71
N ILE A 773 64.18 15.13 4.57
CA ILE A 773 62.93 15.88 4.43
C ILE A 773 61.84 15.00 3.84
N CYS A 774 60.61 15.28 4.21
CA CYS A 774 59.44 14.71 3.56
C CYS A 774 58.96 15.67 2.46
N ARG A 775 58.65 15.16 1.26
CA ARG A 775 58.16 15.96 0.13
C ARG A 775 57.00 15.26 -0.57
N ASN A 776 56.29 15.97 -1.44
CA ASN A 776 55.28 15.33 -2.30
C ASN A 776 55.95 14.29 -3.23
N GLU A 777 55.22 13.21 -3.51
CA GLU A 777 55.58 12.21 -4.51
C GLU A 777 55.71 12.86 -5.89
N ASP A 778 56.84 12.62 -6.57
CA ASP A 778 57.08 13.10 -7.93
C ASP A 778 57.30 11.92 -8.90
N CYS A 779 57.49 12.22 -10.20
CA CYS A 779 57.57 11.18 -11.22
C CYS A 779 58.66 10.12 -10.95
N LYS A 780 59.80 10.49 -10.34
CA LYS A 780 60.92 9.55 -10.11
C LYS A 780 60.64 8.54 -8.99
N ASP A 781 59.67 8.82 -8.12
CA ASP A 781 59.28 7.94 -7.02
C ASP A 781 58.32 6.83 -7.47
N MET A 782 57.68 7.01 -8.63
CA MET A 782 56.69 6.08 -9.18
C MET A 782 57.35 4.82 -9.74
N LYS A 783 56.70 3.68 -9.53
CA LYS A 783 57.22 2.35 -9.94
C LYS A 783 56.75 1.88 -11.32
N PHE A 784 56.00 2.71 -12.04
CA PHE A 784 55.45 2.35 -13.36
C PHE A 784 56.51 2.46 -14.46
N LYS A 785 56.28 1.70 -15.54
CA LYS A 785 57.18 1.67 -16.70
C LYS A 785 56.52 2.09 -18.00
N THR A 786 55.19 2.05 -18.06
CA THR A 786 54.46 2.44 -19.28
C THR A 786 54.03 3.90 -19.19
N ARG A 787 53.88 4.53 -20.36
CA ARG A 787 53.45 5.93 -20.46
C ARG A 787 52.05 6.11 -19.87
N GLU A 788 51.14 5.19 -20.17
CA GLU A 788 49.74 5.23 -19.77
C GLU A 788 49.62 5.16 -18.24
N GLU A 789 50.39 4.29 -17.58
CA GLU A 789 50.42 4.20 -16.12
C GLU A 789 51.03 5.44 -15.47
N CYS A 790 52.19 5.93 -15.97
CA CYS A 790 52.84 7.14 -15.43
C CYS A 790 51.94 8.37 -15.54
N GLN A 791 51.31 8.57 -16.70
CA GLN A 791 50.43 9.71 -16.96
C GLN A 791 49.08 9.58 -16.25
N GLY A 792 48.59 8.35 -16.07
CA GLY A 792 47.42 8.07 -15.25
C GLY A 792 47.66 8.40 -13.77
N ALA A 793 48.87 8.15 -13.27
CA ALA A 793 49.27 8.48 -11.90
C ALA A 793 49.46 9.99 -11.69
N LEU A 794 50.13 10.68 -12.62
CA LEU A 794 50.29 12.14 -12.58
C LEU A 794 50.44 12.69 -14.00
N GLN A 795 49.62 13.66 -14.36
CA GLN A 795 49.51 14.21 -15.73
C GLN A 795 50.85 14.76 -16.26
N SER A 796 51.68 15.31 -15.37
CA SER A 796 52.99 15.88 -15.68
C SER A 796 54.08 14.83 -15.89
N CYS A 797 53.79 13.54 -15.69
CA CYS A 797 54.73 12.44 -15.90
C CYS A 797 54.54 11.76 -17.25
N THR A 798 55.63 11.23 -17.76
CA THR A 798 55.73 10.33 -18.91
C THR A 798 56.69 9.19 -18.57
N SER A 799 57.03 8.32 -19.51
CA SER A 799 57.95 7.21 -19.29
C SER A 799 59.13 7.25 -20.25
N ASP A 800 60.30 6.82 -19.78
CA ASP A 800 61.48 6.53 -20.61
C ASP A 800 61.54 5.06 -21.08
N GLY A 801 60.48 4.28 -20.84
CA GLY A 801 60.40 2.84 -21.11
C GLY A 801 60.91 1.96 -19.96
N GLN A 802 61.57 2.54 -18.96
CA GLN A 802 62.04 1.83 -17.76
C GLN A 802 61.43 2.38 -16.46
N LYS A 803 61.18 3.68 -16.39
CA LYS A 803 60.64 4.40 -15.23
C LYS A 803 59.86 5.64 -15.65
N CYS A 804 59.09 6.18 -14.72
CA CYS A 804 58.44 7.46 -14.91
C CYS A 804 59.44 8.63 -14.80
N ILE A 805 59.25 9.62 -15.66
CA ILE A 805 60.03 10.87 -15.72
C ILE A 805 59.07 12.05 -15.93
N SER A 806 59.51 13.28 -15.66
CA SER A 806 58.71 14.47 -15.97
C SER A 806 58.64 14.74 -17.47
N LYS A 807 57.50 15.23 -17.95
CA LYS A 807 57.30 15.68 -19.34
C LYS A 807 58.18 16.90 -19.64
N MET A 808 58.84 16.89 -20.79
CA MET A 808 59.61 18.01 -21.34
C MET A 808 59.05 18.42 -22.71
N MET A 809 59.58 19.47 -23.37
CA MET A 809 59.23 19.72 -24.77
C MET A 809 59.82 18.60 -25.64
N CYS A 810 59.19 18.26 -26.77
CA CYS A 810 59.71 17.22 -27.68
C CYS A 810 61.14 17.54 -28.11
N ALA A 811 61.47 18.82 -28.32
CA ALA A 811 62.82 19.26 -28.69
C ALA A 811 63.91 18.93 -27.64
N ASP A 812 63.52 18.74 -26.37
CA ASP A 812 64.44 18.43 -25.26
C ASP A 812 64.72 16.92 -25.12
N TYR A 813 64.02 16.08 -25.88
CA TYR A 813 64.32 14.65 -25.96
C TYR A 813 65.47 14.42 -26.95
N HIS A 814 66.66 14.14 -26.43
CA HIS A 814 67.89 13.98 -27.23
C HIS A 814 68.19 12.54 -27.67
N ASN A 815 67.32 11.58 -27.36
CA ASN A 815 67.46 10.17 -27.74
C ASN A 815 66.24 9.74 -28.56
N GLU A 816 66.47 9.01 -29.66
CA GLU A 816 65.44 8.40 -30.52
C GLU A 816 64.47 7.51 -29.74
N GLU A 817 64.97 6.65 -28.86
CA GLU A 817 64.15 5.74 -28.07
C GLU A 817 63.25 6.54 -27.10
N LEU A 818 63.84 7.50 -26.38
CA LEU A 818 63.09 8.38 -25.48
C LEU A 818 62.07 9.24 -26.24
N CYS A 819 62.43 9.77 -27.41
CA CYS A 819 61.54 10.59 -28.24
C CYS A 819 60.30 9.82 -28.72
N ASN A 820 60.48 8.55 -29.07
CA ASN A 820 59.38 7.72 -29.58
C ASN A 820 58.49 7.16 -28.46
N TYR A 821 59.03 6.97 -27.24
CA TYR A 821 58.29 6.46 -26.08
C TYR A 821 57.64 7.57 -25.23
N ALA A 822 58.34 8.67 -24.97
CA ALA A 822 57.88 9.75 -24.11
C ALA A 822 56.87 10.66 -24.83
N GLN A 823 55.99 11.28 -24.05
CA GLN A 823 55.10 12.34 -24.54
C GLN A 823 55.67 13.70 -24.12
N GLY A 824 55.70 14.65 -25.05
CA GLY A 824 56.10 16.03 -24.75
C GLY A 824 54.97 16.82 -24.11
N MET A 825 55.29 17.98 -23.53
CA MET A 825 54.29 18.96 -23.07
C MET A 825 53.39 19.46 -24.21
N GLU A 826 53.89 19.41 -25.44
CA GLU A 826 53.21 19.80 -26.68
C GLU A 826 52.55 18.62 -27.43
N GLY A 827 52.50 17.44 -26.81
CA GLY A 827 51.85 16.25 -27.37
C GLY A 827 52.83 15.15 -27.79
N SER A 828 52.40 14.27 -28.68
CA SER A 828 53.21 13.13 -29.13
C SER A 828 54.42 13.59 -29.93
N CYS A 829 55.58 12.99 -29.67
CA CYS A 829 56.83 13.32 -30.35
C CYS A 829 57.18 12.28 -31.42
N ILE A 830 58.03 12.64 -32.37
CA ILE A 830 58.56 11.76 -33.40
C ILE A 830 60.03 12.08 -33.69
N TRP A 831 60.86 11.05 -33.81
CA TRP A 831 62.27 11.21 -34.17
C TRP A 831 62.42 11.34 -35.69
N LYS A 832 62.91 12.49 -36.16
CA LYS A 832 63.16 12.77 -37.59
C LYS A 832 64.44 13.57 -37.78
N GLN A 833 65.24 13.18 -38.78
CA GLN A 833 66.47 13.89 -39.15
C GLN A 833 67.43 14.13 -37.95
N GLN A 834 67.64 13.10 -37.11
CA GLN A 834 68.52 13.15 -35.92
C GLN A 834 68.06 14.13 -34.82
N ARG A 835 66.79 14.54 -34.81
CA ARG A 835 66.20 15.37 -33.75
C ARG A 835 64.79 14.90 -33.42
N CYS A 836 64.38 15.11 -32.18
CA CYS A 836 63.01 14.91 -31.77
C CYS A 836 62.17 16.17 -32.04
N GLN A 837 60.99 15.99 -32.63
CA GLN A 837 60.06 17.09 -32.93
C GLN A 837 58.61 16.64 -32.66
N GLN A 838 57.70 17.61 -32.55
CA GLN A 838 56.28 17.33 -32.37
C GLN A 838 55.73 16.57 -33.60
N LYS A 839 55.00 15.49 -33.35
CA LYS A 839 54.35 14.67 -34.39
C LYS A 839 53.17 15.45 -34.97
N THR A 840 53.14 15.62 -36.30
CA THR A 840 52.01 16.26 -37.00
C THR A 840 51.14 15.22 -37.70
N CYS A 841 49.92 15.60 -38.11
CA CYS A 841 49.00 14.66 -38.78
C CYS A 841 49.58 14.06 -40.07
N SER A 842 50.40 14.82 -40.81
CA SER A 842 51.07 14.31 -42.02
C SER A 842 52.06 13.18 -41.78
N ASP A 843 52.44 12.96 -40.52
CA ASP A 843 53.41 11.96 -40.11
C ASP A 843 52.76 10.60 -39.78
N ILE A 844 51.44 10.51 -39.93
CA ILE A 844 50.63 9.33 -39.59
C ILE A 844 50.12 8.70 -40.89
N ILE A 845 50.40 7.40 -41.06
CA ILE A 845 50.06 6.65 -42.29
C ILE A 845 48.67 6.00 -42.17
N SER A 846 48.26 5.61 -40.96
CA SER A 846 46.98 4.97 -40.63
C SER A 846 46.63 5.26 -39.16
N GLN A 847 45.36 5.11 -38.76
CA GLN A 847 44.89 5.37 -37.38
C GLN A 847 45.03 6.84 -36.95
N CYS A 848 44.48 7.76 -37.75
CA CYS A 848 44.57 9.20 -37.51
C CYS A 848 44.01 9.66 -36.15
N GLU A 849 43.10 8.89 -35.57
CA GLU A 849 42.48 9.16 -34.26
C GLU A 849 43.45 9.00 -33.07
N GLU A 850 44.62 8.37 -33.26
CA GLU A 850 45.63 8.19 -32.20
C GLU A 850 46.39 9.47 -31.82
N VAL A 851 46.21 10.54 -32.60
CA VAL A 851 46.81 11.85 -32.33
C VAL A 851 45.72 12.90 -32.29
N ASP A 852 45.66 13.63 -31.17
CA ASP A 852 44.70 14.71 -30.96
C ASP A 852 44.74 15.72 -32.13
N ASN A 853 43.54 16.08 -32.61
CA ASN A 853 43.33 16.99 -33.75
C ASN A 853 43.74 16.46 -35.13
N CYS A 854 43.90 15.15 -35.30
CA CYS A 854 44.07 14.52 -36.61
C CYS A 854 42.83 13.70 -37.01
N ILE A 855 42.45 13.77 -38.28
CA ILE A 855 41.35 13.01 -38.87
C ILE A 855 41.79 12.35 -40.18
N SER A 856 41.06 11.33 -40.63
CA SER A 856 41.33 10.69 -41.92
C SER A 856 40.63 11.42 -43.05
N ASP A 857 41.32 11.67 -44.15
CA ASP A 857 40.68 12.06 -45.43
C ASP A 857 40.37 10.85 -46.32
N GLY A 858 40.51 9.63 -45.81
CA GLY A 858 40.36 8.37 -46.55
C GLY A 858 41.62 7.93 -47.30
N ILE A 859 42.66 8.77 -47.39
CA ILE A 859 43.95 8.45 -48.01
C ILE A 859 45.10 8.67 -47.02
N LYS A 860 45.04 9.73 -46.21
CA LYS A 860 46.06 10.12 -45.23
C LYS A 860 45.41 10.83 -44.03
N CYS A 861 46.21 11.04 -43.00
CA CYS A 861 45.80 11.84 -41.85
C CYS A 861 46.02 13.33 -42.13
N ILE A 862 45.00 14.13 -41.88
CA ILE A 862 45.00 15.59 -42.03
C ILE A 862 44.62 16.26 -40.70
N PRO A 863 45.03 17.52 -40.48
CA PRO A 863 44.56 18.28 -39.33
C PRO A 863 43.05 18.46 -39.37
N LYS A 864 42.41 18.38 -38.21
CA LYS A 864 41.00 18.75 -38.01
C LYS A 864 40.80 20.23 -38.37
N ARG A 865 39.72 20.53 -39.10
CA ARG A 865 39.39 21.88 -39.61
C ARG A 865 37.90 22.17 -39.42
N ASN A 866 37.44 23.36 -39.81
CA ASN A 866 36.01 23.64 -39.89
C ASN A 866 35.36 22.79 -40.98
N CYS A 867 34.08 22.44 -40.83
CA CYS A 867 33.36 21.55 -41.74
C CYS A 867 33.49 21.95 -43.21
N SER A 868 33.42 23.26 -43.52
CA SER A 868 33.52 23.79 -44.88
C SER A 868 34.86 23.53 -45.58
N GLU A 869 35.92 23.19 -44.84
CA GLU A 869 37.24 22.92 -45.41
C GLU A 869 37.45 21.46 -45.83
N TYR A 870 36.54 20.56 -45.44
CA TYR A 870 36.64 19.15 -45.76
C TYR A 870 36.21 18.86 -47.21
N LYS A 871 37.03 18.09 -47.90
CA LYS A 871 36.93 17.89 -49.37
C LYS A 871 36.29 16.57 -49.77
N ASN A 872 36.02 15.69 -48.82
CA ASN A 872 35.40 14.39 -49.07
C ASN A 872 34.54 13.94 -47.88
N GLN A 873 33.68 12.96 -48.12
CA GLN A 873 32.75 12.44 -47.12
C GLN A 873 33.45 11.86 -45.88
N VAL A 874 34.62 11.22 -46.05
CA VAL A 874 35.36 10.59 -44.94
C VAL A 874 35.86 11.64 -43.95
N SER A 875 36.52 12.68 -44.44
CA SER A 875 36.97 13.80 -43.61
C SER A 875 35.80 14.59 -43.03
N CYS A 876 34.72 14.76 -43.81
CA CYS A 876 33.51 15.42 -43.34
C CYS A 876 32.90 14.72 -42.12
N ASN A 877 32.81 13.39 -42.16
CA ASN A 877 32.23 12.59 -41.09
C ASN A 877 33.17 12.36 -39.89
N SER A 878 34.29 13.11 -39.77
CA SER A 878 35.26 12.98 -38.68
C SER A 878 35.18 14.10 -37.62
N ILE A 879 34.03 14.80 -37.53
CA ILE A 879 33.73 16.00 -36.73
C ILE A 879 34.63 17.22 -37.04
N GLY A 880 34.05 18.42 -37.15
CA GLY A 880 34.75 19.68 -37.40
C GLY A 880 35.26 20.35 -36.12
N LEU A 881 36.05 21.42 -36.26
CA LEU A 881 36.37 22.34 -35.16
C LEU A 881 35.17 23.22 -34.77
N ASP A 882 34.24 23.41 -35.71
CA ASP A 882 33.01 24.19 -35.60
C ASP A 882 31.77 23.34 -35.26
N GLY A 883 31.89 22.01 -35.20
CA GLY A 883 30.84 21.11 -34.73
C GLY A 883 30.68 19.85 -35.57
N LEU A 884 29.51 19.20 -35.46
CA LEU A 884 29.16 18.03 -36.27
C LEU A 884 28.96 18.46 -37.72
N CYS A 885 29.61 17.78 -38.66
CA CYS A 885 29.48 18.07 -40.08
C CYS A 885 28.58 17.04 -40.78
N TYR A 886 28.06 17.40 -41.95
CA TYR A 886 27.40 16.46 -42.84
C TYR A 886 27.87 16.65 -44.28
N TRP A 887 27.97 15.54 -45.01
CA TRP A 887 28.31 15.56 -46.43
C TRP A 887 27.05 15.70 -47.28
N ASP A 888 26.94 16.80 -48.03
CA ASP A 888 25.86 16.96 -49.00
C ASP A 888 26.26 16.30 -50.32
N SER A 889 25.77 15.07 -50.55
CA SER A 889 26.04 14.33 -51.78
C SER A 889 25.43 14.96 -53.04
N THR A 890 24.53 15.94 -52.91
CA THR A 890 23.92 16.62 -54.07
C THR A 890 24.85 17.67 -54.68
N ILE A 891 25.70 18.29 -53.86
CA ILE A 891 26.68 19.31 -54.25
C ILE A 891 28.13 18.91 -54.00
N ASN A 892 28.37 17.72 -53.43
CA ASN A 892 29.69 17.19 -53.07
C ASN A 892 30.51 18.13 -52.17
N GLN A 893 29.86 18.70 -51.16
CA GLN A 893 30.48 19.62 -50.20
C GLN A 893 30.14 19.23 -48.77
N CYS A 894 31.04 19.57 -47.85
CA CYS A 894 30.84 19.37 -46.42
C CYS A 894 30.35 20.66 -45.77
N HIS A 895 29.33 20.55 -44.92
CA HIS A 895 28.75 21.69 -44.22
C HIS A 895 28.56 21.37 -42.74
N LEU A 896 28.49 22.42 -41.93
CA LEU A 896 28.11 22.32 -40.53
C LEU A 896 26.65 21.87 -40.42
N MET A 897 26.38 20.87 -39.58
CA MET A 897 25.04 20.37 -39.33
C MET A 897 24.29 21.32 -38.39
N SER A 898 23.23 21.95 -38.88
CA SER A 898 22.39 22.90 -38.12
C SER A 898 21.03 22.32 -37.70
N GLY A 899 20.74 21.09 -38.09
CA GLY A 899 19.46 20.42 -37.90
C GLY A 899 19.52 18.98 -38.42
N CYS A 900 18.63 18.09 -37.95
CA CYS A 900 18.63 16.69 -38.41
C CYS A 900 18.39 16.60 -39.90
N SER A 901 17.50 17.44 -40.45
CA SER A 901 17.18 17.45 -41.88
C SER A 901 18.37 17.75 -42.78
N SER A 902 19.42 18.42 -42.28
CA SER A 902 20.62 18.69 -43.06
C SER A 902 21.33 17.40 -43.46
N ALA A 903 21.31 16.38 -42.59
CA ALA A 903 21.95 15.09 -42.83
C ALA A 903 21.03 14.06 -43.53
N ASN A 904 19.98 14.48 -44.24
CA ASN A 904 19.05 13.56 -44.93
C ASN A 904 19.72 12.62 -45.95
N HIS A 905 20.88 13.02 -46.50
CA HIS A 905 21.66 12.21 -47.43
C HIS A 905 22.94 11.62 -46.80
N ASP A 906 23.13 11.79 -45.49
CA ASP A 906 24.32 11.34 -44.77
C ASP A 906 23.95 10.63 -43.47
N GLN A 907 23.75 9.31 -43.59
CA GLN A 907 23.39 8.46 -42.46
C GLN A 907 24.41 8.53 -41.32
N ILE A 908 25.70 8.63 -41.65
CA ILE A 908 26.77 8.61 -40.65
C ILE A 908 26.71 9.90 -39.83
N ALA A 909 26.56 11.06 -40.49
CA ALA A 909 26.38 12.34 -39.80
C ALA A 909 25.13 12.34 -38.90
N CYS A 910 24.01 11.77 -39.39
CA CYS A 910 22.79 11.63 -38.60
C CYS A 910 22.99 10.76 -37.34
N GLN A 911 23.70 9.64 -37.49
CA GLN A 911 24.02 8.73 -36.39
C GLN A 911 25.01 9.33 -35.38
N GLN A 912 25.90 10.22 -35.82
CA GLN A 912 26.76 10.98 -34.91
C GLN A 912 25.97 12.01 -34.09
N ALA A 913 24.85 12.51 -34.62
CA ALA A 913 23.90 13.39 -33.93
C ALA A 913 22.78 12.64 -33.18
N ASN A 914 22.99 11.37 -32.80
CA ASN A 914 22.01 10.49 -32.13
C ASN A 914 21.39 11.09 -30.84
N ASP A 915 22.07 12.03 -30.20
CA ASP A 915 21.51 12.74 -29.03
C ASP A 915 20.37 13.71 -29.34
N ARG A 916 20.14 14.04 -30.62
CA ARG A 916 19.08 14.94 -31.10
C ARG A 916 18.33 14.38 -32.31
N CYS A 917 18.94 13.48 -33.07
CA CYS A 917 18.41 12.92 -34.30
C CYS A 917 18.28 11.40 -34.27
N TYR A 918 17.32 10.88 -35.04
CA TYR A 918 17.30 9.48 -35.40
C TYR A 918 17.24 9.30 -36.92
N TRP A 919 17.89 8.25 -37.41
CA TRP A 919 17.85 7.86 -38.81
C TRP A 919 16.62 7.02 -39.09
N GLN A 920 15.74 7.49 -39.97
CA GLN A 920 14.61 6.72 -40.47
C GLN A 920 15.00 6.03 -41.78
N PRO A 921 15.11 4.69 -41.82
CA PRO A 921 15.41 3.97 -43.05
C PRO A 921 14.27 4.07 -44.07
N LYS A 922 14.61 3.93 -45.35
CA LYS A 922 13.66 3.97 -46.47
C LYS A 922 12.55 2.92 -46.29
N THR A 923 11.30 3.34 -46.46
CA THR A 923 10.14 2.43 -46.53
C THR A 923 9.61 2.36 -47.96
N HIS A 924 8.65 1.48 -48.26
CA HIS A 924 8.07 1.36 -49.61
C HIS A 924 7.47 2.69 -50.15
N ASN A 925 7.10 3.63 -49.26
CA ASN A 925 6.44 4.89 -49.63
C ASN A 925 7.22 6.18 -49.26
N GLU A 926 8.33 6.11 -48.51
CA GLU A 926 9.12 7.29 -48.09
C GLU A 926 10.64 7.08 -48.21
N PRO A 927 11.42 8.09 -48.66
CA PRO A 927 12.89 8.02 -48.72
C PRO A 927 13.52 7.97 -47.31
N SER A 928 14.78 7.57 -47.21
CA SER A 928 15.52 7.66 -45.94
C SER A 928 15.69 9.12 -45.54
N GLN A 929 15.48 9.43 -44.26
CA GLN A 929 15.53 10.79 -43.72
C GLN A 929 16.12 10.79 -42.31
N CYS A 930 16.85 11.85 -41.98
CA CYS A 930 17.30 12.13 -40.64
C CYS A 930 16.29 13.06 -39.95
N LYS A 931 15.66 12.58 -38.88
CA LYS A 931 14.56 13.29 -38.21
C LYS A 931 14.95 13.66 -36.78
N GLU A 932 14.41 14.80 -36.33
CA GLU A 932 14.50 15.23 -34.94
C GLU A 932 13.85 14.20 -34.01
N HIS A 933 14.42 14.05 -32.83
CA HIS A 933 13.77 13.30 -31.78
C HIS A 933 12.47 13.97 -31.34
N THR A 934 11.50 13.12 -31.00
CA THR A 934 10.39 13.41 -30.09
C THR A 934 10.65 12.64 -28.81
N CYS A 935 9.98 12.97 -27.71
CA CYS A 935 10.07 12.15 -26.49
C CYS A 935 9.83 10.66 -26.73
N SER A 936 8.88 10.33 -27.61
CA SER A 936 8.60 8.94 -27.96
C SER A 936 9.73 8.30 -28.77
N SER A 937 10.30 9.00 -29.76
CA SER A 937 11.39 8.41 -30.55
C SER A 937 12.72 8.39 -29.80
N PHE A 938 12.96 9.33 -28.89
CA PHE A 938 14.14 9.33 -28.01
C PHE A 938 14.08 8.16 -27.02
N GLU A 939 12.91 7.90 -26.44
CA GLU A 939 12.69 6.74 -25.56
C GLU A 939 12.84 5.41 -26.30
N SER A 940 12.28 5.28 -27.50
CA SER A 940 12.43 4.08 -28.31
C SER A 940 13.87 3.77 -28.72
N GLN A 941 14.75 4.79 -28.74
CA GLN A 941 16.15 4.64 -29.12
C GLN A 941 17.11 4.51 -27.93
N SER A 942 16.86 5.24 -26.84
CA SER A 942 17.69 5.22 -25.62
C SER A 942 17.26 4.18 -24.60
N GLY A 943 16.03 3.67 -24.69
CA GLY A 943 15.42 2.78 -23.69
C GLY A 943 14.88 3.50 -22.45
N GLU A 944 15.02 4.84 -22.37
CA GLU A 944 14.58 5.64 -21.23
C GLU A 944 13.83 6.91 -21.68
N CYS A 945 12.78 7.29 -20.95
CA CYS A 945 12.06 8.55 -21.19
C CYS A 945 12.82 9.74 -20.58
N SER A 946 13.85 10.19 -21.29
CA SER A 946 14.81 11.19 -20.83
C SER A 946 14.68 12.51 -21.60
N HIS A 947 15.01 13.63 -20.94
CA HIS A 947 15.06 14.95 -21.58
C HIS A 947 16.25 15.04 -22.54
N TYR A 948 16.14 15.82 -23.61
CA TYR A 948 17.21 16.01 -24.61
C TYR A 948 17.32 17.47 -25.05
N LEU A 949 18.51 17.88 -25.50
CA LEU A 949 18.81 19.28 -25.85
C LEU A 949 18.18 19.70 -27.18
N THR A 950 17.90 20.99 -27.32
CA THR A 950 17.61 21.65 -28.60
C THR A 950 18.90 21.91 -29.39
N TRP A 951 18.77 22.18 -30.69
CA TRP A 951 19.91 22.40 -31.61
C TRP A 951 20.76 23.62 -31.32
N ASP A 952 20.18 24.66 -30.72
CA ASP A 952 20.89 25.85 -30.30
C ASP A 952 21.72 25.63 -29.02
N TRP A 953 21.59 24.46 -28.38
CA TRP A 953 22.17 24.18 -27.05
C TRP A 953 21.75 25.21 -26.01
N GLN A 954 20.61 25.88 -26.21
CA GLN A 954 20.07 26.88 -25.31
C GLN A 954 18.81 26.40 -24.60
N SER A 955 18.26 25.24 -24.92
CA SER A 955 17.05 24.72 -24.26
C SER A 955 17.02 23.19 -24.16
N TYR A 956 16.15 22.68 -23.28
CA TYR A 956 15.80 21.26 -23.18
C TYR A 956 14.37 21.00 -23.69
N ASN A 957 14.21 19.91 -24.43
CA ASN A 957 12.91 19.26 -24.67
C ASN A 957 12.59 18.35 -23.49
N ILE A 958 11.45 18.61 -22.83
CA ILE A 958 11.12 17.97 -21.55
C ILE A 958 10.11 16.82 -21.76
N CYS A 959 10.62 15.61 -21.59
CA CYS A 959 9.87 14.36 -21.69
C CYS A 959 9.36 13.81 -20.36
N ARG A 960 8.14 13.26 -20.35
CA ARG A 960 7.61 12.43 -19.27
C ARG A 960 6.66 11.35 -19.79
N PHE A 961 6.46 10.29 -19.03
CA PHE A 961 5.40 9.33 -19.32
C PHE A 961 4.03 9.92 -18.96
N VAL A 962 3.13 9.96 -19.94
CA VAL A 962 1.70 10.22 -19.75
C VAL A 962 0.94 9.10 -20.44
N SER A 963 0.10 8.36 -19.70
CA SER A 963 -0.70 7.27 -20.25
C SER A 963 0.11 6.26 -21.09
N PHE A 964 1.25 5.81 -20.55
CA PHE A 964 2.14 4.81 -21.18
C PHE A 964 2.83 5.25 -22.47
N LYS A 965 2.89 6.56 -22.75
CA LYS A 965 3.70 7.11 -23.84
C LYS A 965 4.65 8.17 -23.30
N CYS A 966 5.91 8.12 -23.69
CA CYS A 966 6.85 9.20 -23.42
C CYS A 966 6.49 10.38 -24.30
N MET A 967 5.95 11.44 -23.71
CA MET A 967 5.45 12.62 -24.43
C MET A 967 6.10 13.89 -23.89
N ASN A 968 6.15 14.91 -24.75
CA ASN A 968 6.39 16.28 -24.31
C ASN A 968 5.21 16.75 -23.45
N PHE A 969 5.47 17.60 -22.46
CA PHE A 969 4.42 18.23 -21.66
C PHE A 969 4.66 19.73 -21.47
N ASP A 970 3.60 20.47 -21.17
CA ASP A 970 3.68 21.92 -20.92
C ASP A 970 4.13 22.18 -19.48
N VAL A 971 5.24 22.90 -19.30
CA VAL A 971 5.80 23.27 -17.98
C VAL A 971 4.77 24.04 -17.14
N LYS A 972 3.88 24.81 -17.77
CA LYS A 972 2.80 25.53 -17.08
C LYS A 972 1.69 24.62 -16.54
N SER A 973 1.63 23.37 -17.01
CA SER A 973 0.65 22.37 -16.55
C SER A 973 1.14 21.53 -15.35
N LEU A 974 2.37 21.77 -14.87
CA LEU A 974 2.90 21.11 -13.68
C LEU A 974 2.15 21.56 -12.42
N THR A 975 2.13 20.70 -11.41
CA THR A 975 1.55 21.00 -10.10
C THR A 975 2.61 21.60 -9.17
N GLU A 976 2.18 22.22 -8.07
CA GLU A 976 3.08 22.74 -7.01
C GLU A 976 4.20 21.77 -6.62
N HIS A 977 3.88 20.49 -6.43
CA HIS A 977 4.86 19.50 -6.00
C HIS A 977 5.86 19.12 -7.10
N THR A 978 5.41 19.15 -8.35
CA THR A 978 6.15 18.62 -9.50
C THR A 978 6.86 19.71 -10.30
N CYS A 979 6.56 20.98 -10.01
CA CYS A 979 7.05 22.16 -10.71
C CYS A 979 8.58 22.24 -10.76
N LEU A 980 9.23 22.37 -9.60
CA LEU A 980 10.69 22.50 -9.51
C LEU A 980 11.43 21.24 -9.99
N LEU A 981 10.86 20.05 -9.74
CA LEU A 981 11.51 18.77 -10.01
C LEU A 981 11.58 18.44 -11.51
N TYR A 982 10.45 18.56 -12.22
CA TYR A 982 10.39 18.20 -13.64
C TYR A 982 10.77 19.34 -14.58
N SER A 983 11.00 20.55 -14.05
CA SER A 983 11.55 21.68 -14.80
C SER A 983 13.07 21.84 -14.67
N LEU A 984 13.76 20.84 -14.12
CA LEU A 984 15.21 20.87 -13.88
C LEU A 984 15.66 22.04 -12.98
N GLU A 985 14.82 22.46 -12.03
CA GLU A 985 15.06 23.59 -11.10
C GLU A 985 15.17 24.97 -11.77
N LEU A 986 14.71 25.10 -13.02
CA LEU A 986 14.73 26.36 -13.79
C LEU A 986 13.42 27.15 -13.65
N TYR A 987 12.36 26.50 -13.14
CA TYR A 987 11.06 27.11 -12.88
C TYR A 987 10.63 26.83 -11.44
N LYS A 988 9.95 27.81 -10.83
CA LYS A 988 9.41 27.74 -9.48
C LYS A 988 7.89 27.79 -9.48
N TRP A 989 7.26 27.20 -8.47
CA TRP A 989 5.82 27.37 -8.29
C TRP A 989 5.49 28.78 -7.84
N ASN A 990 4.62 29.45 -8.59
CA ASN A 990 4.06 30.73 -8.17
C ASN A 990 2.62 30.50 -7.64
N PRO A 991 2.41 30.62 -6.32
CA PRO A 991 1.11 30.36 -5.71
C PRO A 991 0.04 31.40 -6.10
N ILE A 992 0.44 32.59 -6.60
CA ILE A 992 -0.47 33.64 -7.03
C ILE A 992 -1.05 33.31 -8.41
N SER A 993 -0.23 32.83 -9.33
CA SER A 993 -0.68 32.47 -10.68
C SER A 993 -1.12 31.01 -10.81
N SER A 994 -0.97 30.18 -9.75
CA SER A 994 -1.21 28.72 -9.77
C SER A 994 -0.53 28.02 -10.95
N ALA A 995 0.70 28.45 -11.27
CA ALA A 995 1.45 27.95 -12.42
C ALA A 995 2.95 28.04 -12.17
N CYS A 996 3.73 27.22 -12.88
CA CYS A 996 5.18 27.33 -12.90
C CYS A 996 5.64 28.57 -13.66
N THR A 997 6.51 29.35 -13.04
CA THR A 997 7.11 30.55 -13.63
C THR A 997 8.63 30.44 -13.65
N GLU A 998 9.27 31.00 -14.69
CA GLU A 998 10.72 31.01 -14.87
C GLU A 998 11.40 31.72 -13.70
N CYS A 999 12.60 31.28 -13.33
CA CYS A 999 13.45 31.94 -12.35
C CYS A 999 14.27 33.04 -13.04
N ASP A 1000 14.07 34.31 -12.63
CA ASP A 1000 14.70 35.47 -13.28
C ASP A 1000 16.22 35.50 -13.08
N THR A 1001 16.97 35.93 -14.12
CA THR A 1001 18.37 36.36 -13.99
C THR A 1001 18.36 37.70 -13.24
N GLY A 1002 18.69 37.68 -11.95
CA GLY A 1002 18.47 38.83 -11.06
C GLY A 1002 19.08 40.13 -11.60
N GLU A 1003 18.32 41.22 -11.54
CA GLU A 1003 18.73 42.49 -10.92
C GLU A 1003 17.60 43.53 -10.94
N THR A 1004 17.42 44.24 -9.83
CA THR A 1004 17.32 45.72 -9.78
C THR A 1004 17.37 46.18 -8.33
N ASN A 1005 18.56 46.50 -7.83
CA ASN A 1005 18.72 47.58 -6.86
C ASN A 1005 19.93 48.41 -7.32
N GLN A 1006 19.66 49.66 -7.66
CA GLN A 1006 20.57 50.61 -8.29
C GLN A 1006 21.64 51.08 -7.28
N ASP A 1007 22.92 50.90 -7.59
CA ASP A 1007 24.03 51.69 -7.04
C ASP A 1007 24.80 52.35 -8.20
N PRO A 1008 24.83 53.69 -8.32
CA PRO A 1008 25.22 54.39 -9.55
C PRO A 1008 26.71 54.75 -9.66
N ASN A 1009 27.65 53.88 -9.26
CA ASN A 1009 29.09 54.15 -9.46
C ASN A 1009 29.98 52.90 -9.68
N ARG A 1010 29.93 52.31 -10.88
CA ARG A 1010 31.11 51.67 -11.52
C ARG A 1010 30.91 51.47 -13.03
N SER A 1011 31.92 51.85 -13.81
CA SER A 1011 31.97 51.73 -15.27
C SER A 1011 32.29 50.29 -15.74
N PRO A 1012 32.00 49.93 -17.01
CA PRO A 1012 31.85 48.54 -17.49
C PRO A 1012 33.16 47.93 -18.03
N ILE A 1013 33.15 46.63 -18.38
CA ILE A 1013 33.97 45.84 -19.38
C ILE A 1013 34.22 44.40 -18.82
N PRO A 1014 34.25 43.28 -19.61
CA PRO A 1014 33.44 42.81 -20.75
C PRO A 1014 32.97 41.32 -20.57
N GLN A 1015 32.11 40.85 -21.48
CA GLN A 1015 31.62 39.47 -21.55
C GLN A 1015 32.68 38.45 -22.01
N GLY A 1016 32.63 37.24 -21.44
CA GLY A 1016 33.13 36.01 -22.08
C GLY A 1016 33.77 35.01 -21.13
N GLN A 1017 33.02 33.97 -20.71
CA GLN A 1017 33.48 32.59 -20.48
C GLN A 1017 32.39 31.80 -19.74
N GLY A 1018 31.87 30.76 -20.40
CA GLY A 1018 30.84 29.89 -19.85
C GLY A 1018 30.49 28.77 -20.81
N ILE A 1019 31.48 27.98 -21.23
CA ILE A 1019 31.26 26.72 -21.98
C ILE A 1019 32.45 25.80 -21.72
N ALA A 1020 32.33 24.79 -20.85
CA ALA A 1020 33.13 23.55 -20.84
C ALA A 1020 32.75 22.56 -19.71
N GLU A 1021 31.47 22.30 -19.49
CA GLU A 1021 31.04 21.06 -18.83
C GLU A 1021 30.06 20.37 -19.78
N ILE A 1022 30.07 19.03 -19.86
CA ILE A 1022 29.33 18.15 -20.82
C ILE A 1022 30.12 17.74 -22.09
N LEU A 1023 31.39 17.33 -21.95
CA LEU A 1023 32.08 16.59 -23.03
C LEU A 1023 32.77 15.28 -22.61
N VAL A 1024 32.78 14.93 -21.32
CA VAL A 1024 33.59 13.79 -20.83
C VAL A 1024 32.82 12.46 -20.72
N SER A 1025 31.47 12.47 -20.72
CA SER A 1025 30.69 11.22 -20.59
C SER A 1025 30.52 10.41 -21.89
N LYS A 1026 30.99 10.90 -23.04
CA LYS A 1026 30.81 10.21 -24.34
C LYS A 1026 32.06 9.51 -24.89
N ILE A 1027 33.25 9.71 -24.31
CA ILE A 1027 34.49 9.14 -24.86
C ILE A 1027 34.72 7.68 -24.43
N LEU A 1028 34.19 7.26 -23.26
CA LEU A 1028 34.32 5.89 -22.77
C LEU A 1028 33.38 4.88 -23.47
N SER A 1029 32.27 5.33 -24.04
CA SER A 1029 31.31 4.45 -24.74
C SER A 1029 31.76 4.10 -26.16
N THR A 1030 32.56 4.96 -26.81
CA THR A 1030 33.01 4.78 -28.20
C THR A 1030 34.17 3.78 -28.30
N ILE A 1031 35.01 3.67 -27.27
CA ILE A 1031 36.17 2.75 -27.25
C ILE A 1031 35.71 1.27 -27.14
N ILE A 1032 34.56 1.01 -26.51
CA ILE A 1032 34.02 -0.36 -26.36
C ILE A 1032 33.38 -0.86 -27.67
N ILE A 1033 32.85 0.03 -28.51
CA ILE A 1033 32.20 -0.33 -29.78
C ILE A 1033 33.24 -0.70 -30.86
N ILE A 1034 34.43 -0.09 -30.85
CA ILE A 1034 35.50 -0.40 -31.82
C ILE A 1034 36.14 -1.77 -31.54
N ALA A 1035 36.18 -2.21 -30.28
CA ALA A 1035 36.76 -3.52 -29.92
C ALA A 1035 35.87 -4.73 -30.31
N GLN A 1036 34.57 -4.54 -30.53
CA GLN A 1036 33.65 -5.62 -30.95
C GLN A 1036 33.51 -5.76 -32.47
N MET A 1037 34.11 -4.87 -33.27
CA MET A 1037 34.14 -4.99 -34.74
C MET A 1037 35.43 -5.61 -35.30
N ILE A 1038 36.38 -6.03 -34.43
CA ILE A 1038 37.66 -6.66 -34.82
C ILE A 1038 37.73 -8.15 -34.39
N VAL A 1039 36.59 -8.78 -34.06
CA VAL A 1039 36.48 -10.26 -33.92
C VAL A 1039 35.44 -10.81 -34.87
#